data_AF-A0A812WLS3-F1
#
_entry.id   AF-A0A812WLS3-F1
#
_cell.length_a   1.000
_cell.length_b   1.000
_cell.length_c   1.000
_cell.angle_alpha   90.00
_cell.angle_beta   90.00
_cell.angle_gamma   90.00
#
_symmetry.space_group_name_H-M   'P 1'
#
loop_
_entity.id
_entity.type
_entity.pdbx_description
1 polymer ?
#
loop_
_entity_poly.entity_id
_entity_poly.type
_entity_poly.pdbx_seq_one_letter_code
_entity_poly.pdbx_strand_id
1 'polypeptide(L)'
;MGVTGWLCFSSALAALVAGAAQGDCTAQGPNRCPSTSGTSWLQMKGIARRSQVGGQEEPEFFPVHGGVDKSCAGPSTMSATDSSKETVERSLEDCKNRCLATPSCKGLDWSGSRCRVWTQHISGSLHRSGSTCLRLVPDVSVLQNFVAVNGGHGQSCRGKHAFDKEAAYYTASAAGSLEECKAACVQHPECQGISFASSGSCEIWTRPEGIEATAEDDGSVCLKVPTETTTSTAPPTEPTTTSRSKWKDWEVFWGMNCWKHHGADEFDIDPLRGQYTLQECQEACLQEPECQGVVMPQSDEHASKKTCWLRKNVHKEKCRQGHPFNFWLRPGVQLQRAGPASEAACCASFESWPNTDKVQCSGCMALVEAEPFGGRCDKYCESFGHVCYQAAEEVNENCAVKFTSRCDVAITGTSDMLCTCRHPQSMDEPKCDWPEPEPLPPTPSPDACCRNPSQWPSVDNGVTCDDCMALVVTAPYGNRCDKYCESFDHVCVAAAEEQNENCEIQYTKRCDEPIEGTSDMLCKCVKKNAPPFCPAPPAPPAPTPEPTPSPDARIQVVGKQLLVDGKPLHLKGVAWNPVPKGGRHPQDLDFARFVEEDSQIMQSMGINAVRTYEPITDTWILDTLWRRGIWVVNSVYNWGGASARDAANPVKAVKDHPAILMWSIGNEWNYNGLYVGSSFFDCIAKIRDVAKVVREFDTSHPISSIYGDTGKLDQAAQALPEIDVWGINSYRGISFGGLFDEFARITDKPMYLGEYGADAYNAKINSEDRESQARATKELTEEILSKSSVSNRGSCIGGFVFEFNDEWHKDNDGSPDDHDTGGVAPGGGPYPDRTFNEEWWGLVTIDREIRPAGREYAKTPIPGVEKLVA
;
A
#
# COMPACT_ATOMS: atom_id res chain seq x y z
N MET A 1 -7.13 76.40 -9.63
CA MET A 1 -5.71 76.06 -9.83
C MET A 1 -5.29 75.27 -8.59
N GLY A 2 -5.45 73.94 -8.63
CA GLY A 2 -5.77 73.13 -7.45
C GLY A 2 -4.58 72.37 -6.86
N VAL A 3 -4.43 72.46 -5.54
CA VAL A 3 -3.37 71.90 -4.69
C VAL A 3 -4.02 71.01 -3.60
N THR A 4 -3.22 70.16 -2.94
CA THR A 4 -3.44 69.36 -1.69
C THR A 4 -4.28 68.07 -1.86
N GLY A 5 -4.04 66.92 -1.22
CA GLY A 5 -3.20 66.53 -0.08
C GLY A 5 -4.02 65.73 0.96
N TRP A 6 -3.59 64.51 1.30
CA TRP A 6 -3.86 63.72 2.54
C TRP A 6 -5.23 63.04 2.83
N LEU A 7 -5.11 61.72 3.14
CA LEU A 7 -5.73 60.91 4.21
C LEU A 7 -7.23 60.47 4.18
N CYS A 8 -7.38 59.14 4.16
CA CYS A 8 -8.09 58.27 5.12
C CYS A 8 -9.60 57.96 5.04
N PHE A 9 -9.86 56.65 5.28
CA PHE A 9 -11.03 55.96 5.84
C PHE A 9 -12.30 55.73 4.98
N SER A 10 -12.35 54.49 4.49
CA SER A 10 -13.38 53.47 4.77
C SER A 10 -14.85 53.64 4.32
N SER A 11 -15.31 52.51 3.76
CA SER A 11 -16.69 51.98 3.71
C SER A 11 -17.66 52.59 2.70
N ALA A 12 -17.77 51.88 1.57
CA ALA A 12 -18.98 51.26 1.00
C ALA A 12 -20.34 51.99 1.12
N LEU A 13 -21.01 52.14 -0.04
CA LEU A 13 -22.39 51.67 -0.32
C LEU A 13 -22.60 51.79 -1.85
N ALA A 14 -22.81 50.68 -2.58
CA ALA A 14 -24.09 49.99 -2.81
C ALA A 14 -24.87 50.53 -4.02
N ALA A 15 -25.23 49.60 -4.90
CA ALA A 15 -26.41 49.57 -5.78
C ALA A 15 -26.15 48.41 -6.76
N LEU A 16 -27.01 47.45 -7.04
CA LEU A 16 -28.47 47.31 -7.01
C LEU A 16 -28.65 45.80 -7.41
N VAL A 17 -29.53 44.96 -6.88
CA VAL A 17 -30.97 45.13 -6.65
C VAL A 17 -31.42 44.11 -5.59
N ALA A 18 -32.12 44.67 -4.59
CA ALA A 18 -33.28 44.19 -3.82
C ALA A 18 -33.80 42.76 -4.05
N GLY A 19 -34.31 42.06 -3.03
CA GLY A 19 -34.75 42.53 -1.72
C GLY A 19 -35.97 41.70 -1.28
N ALA A 20 -35.82 41.13 -0.09
CA ALA A 20 -36.71 40.20 0.59
C ALA A 20 -38.02 40.80 1.14
N ALA A 21 -38.90 39.93 1.65
CA ALA A 21 -39.56 40.08 2.95
C ALA A 21 -40.03 38.67 3.40
N GLN A 22 -39.42 38.03 4.40
CA GLN A 22 -39.56 38.18 5.87
C GLN A 22 -40.91 37.74 6.46
N GLY A 23 -40.81 36.89 7.50
CA GLY A 23 -41.89 36.50 8.39
C GLY A 23 -41.44 35.41 9.38
N ASP A 24 -40.67 35.81 10.39
CA ASP A 24 -40.32 35.02 11.57
C ASP A 24 -41.49 35.04 12.57
N CYS A 25 -41.76 33.92 13.27
CA CYS A 25 -42.29 33.90 14.64
C CYS A 25 -42.43 32.46 15.19
N THR A 26 -41.87 32.30 16.38
CA THR A 26 -41.73 31.10 17.21
C THR A 26 -42.99 30.63 17.97
N ALA A 27 -42.95 29.35 18.35
CA ALA A 27 -43.54 28.72 19.54
C ALA A 27 -45.05 28.43 19.62
N GLN A 28 -45.40 27.12 19.59
CA GLN A 28 -46.34 26.43 20.52
C GLN A 28 -46.47 24.95 20.10
N GLY A 29 -46.13 24.00 20.98
CA GLY A 29 -46.56 22.59 20.85
C GLY A 29 -47.99 22.40 21.43
N PRO A 30 -48.40 21.18 21.85
CA PRO A 30 -48.23 19.85 21.26
C PRO A 30 -49.61 19.17 21.04
N ASN A 31 -49.61 17.91 20.57
CA ASN A 31 -50.61 16.84 20.78
C ASN A 31 -51.38 16.28 19.56
N ARG A 32 -51.43 14.93 19.57
CA ARG A 32 -52.43 13.98 19.04
C ARG A 32 -52.20 13.38 17.64
N CYS A 33 -51.63 12.17 17.64
CA CYS A 33 -52.21 11.01 16.94
C CYS A 33 -53.60 10.70 17.54
N PRO A 34 -54.58 10.13 16.78
CA PRO A 34 -54.59 8.68 16.55
C PRO A 34 -55.23 8.15 15.24
N SER A 35 -54.71 7.00 14.79
CA SER A 35 -55.41 5.76 14.33
C SER A 35 -56.65 5.89 13.42
N THR A 36 -56.77 5.23 12.26
CA THR A 36 -56.97 3.78 12.03
C THR A 36 -57.31 3.64 10.53
N SER A 37 -56.75 2.74 9.74
CA SER A 37 -57.26 1.39 9.40
C SER A 37 -56.63 1.06 8.04
N GLY A 38 -56.03 -0.08 7.72
CA GLY A 38 -56.12 -1.40 8.31
C GLY A 38 -56.93 -2.31 7.38
N THR A 39 -56.26 -2.98 6.44
CA THR A 39 -56.50 -4.34 5.88
C THR A 39 -55.89 -4.43 4.46
N SER A 40 -55.29 -5.53 3.98
CA SER A 40 -54.84 -6.79 4.57
C SER A 40 -54.28 -7.67 3.42
N TRP A 41 -53.03 -8.11 3.57
CA TRP A 41 -52.51 -9.47 3.36
C TRP A 41 -52.76 -10.24 2.04
N LEU A 42 -51.65 -10.54 1.33
CA LEU A 42 -51.15 -11.89 0.95
C LEU A 42 -49.83 -11.74 0.15
N GLN A 43 -48.68 -11.84 0.82
CA GLN A 43 -47.75 -13.00 0.79
C GLN A 43 -47.11 -13.32 -0.57
N MET A 44 -45.82 -12.95 -0.71
CA MET A 44 -44.75 -13.91 -1.00
C MET A 44 -43.52 -13.59 -0.14
N LYS A 45 -43.19 -14.54 0.75
CA LYS A 45 -41.92 -14.67 1.46
C LYS A 45 -40.92 -15.40 0.55
N GLY A 46 -39.63 -15.07 0.71
CA GLY A 46 -38.47 -15.86 0.29
C GLY A 46 -38.13 -15.67 -1.19
N ILE A 47 -36.89 -15.49 -1.62
CA ILE A 47 -35.61 -16.18 -1.32
C ILE A 47 -34.55 -15.23 -1.94
N ALA A 48 -33.35 -14.89 -1.42
CA ALA A 48 -32.41 -15.55 -0.52
C ALA A 48 -31.47 -14.50 0.11
N ARG A 49 -31.16 -14.68 1.40
CA ARG A 49 -29.78 -14.57 1.88
C ARG A 49 -28.95 -15.65 1.17
N ARG A 50 -27.86 -15.25 0.53
CA ARG A 50 -26.61 -16.03 0.40
C ARG A 50 -25.61 -15.29 1.31
N SER A 51 -24.80 -15.85 2.21
CA SER A 51 -24.17 -17.18 2.32
C SER A 51 -23.62 -17.70 1.00
N GLN A 52 -22.37 -17.34 0.74
CA GLN A 52 -21.37 -18.02 -0.10
C GLN A 52 -20.03 -17.75 0.63
N VAL A 53 -19.18 -18.71 1.01
CA VAL A 53 -18.72 -19.94 0.36
C VAL A 53 -18.32 -19.66 -1.10
N GLY A 54 -17.04 -19.34 -1.29
CA GLY A 54 -16.37 -19.22 -2.58
C GLY A 54 -16.03 -17.78 -2.96
N GLY A 55 -14.73 -17.46 -3.01
CA GLY A 55 -14.24 -16.15 -3.43
C GLY A 55 -14.42 -15.93 -4.93
N GLN A 56 -15.47 -15.21 -5.31
CA GLN A 56 -15.55 -14.51 -6.59
C GLN A 56 -15.87 -13.04 -6.32
N GLU A 57 -15.09 -12.15 -6.94
CA GLU A 57 -15.29 -10.68 -6.88
C GLU A 57 -16.57 -10.28 -7.63
N GLU A 58 -17.19 -9.15 -7.25
CA GLU A 58 -18.45 -8.66 -7.85
C GLU A 58 -18.27 -8.26 -9.33
N PRO A 59 -19.29 -8.46 -10.20
CA PRO A 59 -19.23 -8.10 -11.62
C PRO A 59 -19.12 -6.59 -11.85
N GLU A 60 -18.21 -6.16 -12.75
CA GLU A 60 -17.89 -4.73 -12.96
C GLU A 60 -18.10 -4.27 -14.42
N PHE A 61 -18.41 -2.98 -14.60
CA PHE A 61 -18.60 -2.34 -15.91
C PHE A 61 -17.45 -1.41 -16.27
N PHE A 62 -16.74 -1.72 -17.36
CA PHE A 62 -15.62 -0.93 -17.88
C PHE A 62 -16.05 -0.04 -19.06
N PRO A 63 -15.62 1.23 -19.14
CA PRO A 63 -15.91 2.09 -20.27
C PRO A 63 -15.26 1.59 -21.57
N VAL A 64 -15.93 1.77 -22.71
CA VAL A 64 -15.35 1.47 -24.02
C VAL A 64 -14.94 2.77 -24.71
N HIS A 65 -13.63 2.98 -24.87
CA HIS A 65 -13.05 4.22 -25.41
C HIS A 65 -13.42 5.45 -24.55
N GLY A 66 -13.23 5.36 -23.24
CA GLY A 66 -13.57 6.42 -22.28
C GLY A 66 -15.07 6.54 -21.94
N GLY A 67 -15.95 5.76 -22.59
CA GLY A 67 -17.33 5.55 -22.18
C GLY A 67 -18.29 6.73 -22.37
N VAL A 68 -17.81 7.98 -22.49
CA VAL A 68 -18.63 9.20 -22.63
C VAL A 68 -18.78 9.60 -24.09
N ASP A 69 -20.01 9.96 -24.49
CA ASP A 69 -20.39 10.23 -25.87
C ASP A 69 -20.06 9.07 -26.82
N LYS A 70 -20.22 7.84 -26.32
CA LYS A 70 -19.92 6.59 -27.02
C LYS A 70 -21.16 5.70 -27.02
N SER A 71 -21.49 5.18 -28.20
CA SER A 71 -22.50 4.14 -28.42
C SER A 71 -21.76 2.85 -28.79
N CYS A 72 -22.10 1.71 -28.19
CA CYS A 72 -21.35 0.47 -28.40
C CYS A 72 -21.48 -0.05 -29.84
N ALA A 73 -20.46 -0.77 -30.32
CA ALA A 73 -20.42 -1.36 -31.65
C ALA A 73 -19.82 -2.78 -31.62
N GLY A 74 -20.31 -3.63 -32.52
CA GLY A 74 -19.84 -5.01 -32.73
C GLY A 74 -18.82 -5.15 -33.87
N PRO A 75 -18.42 -6.39 -34.24
CA PRO A 75 -17.33 -6.68 -35.17
C PRO A 75 -17.54 -6.30 -36.65
N SER A 76 -18.69 -5.73 -37.02
CA SER A 76 -18.96 -5.26 -38.38
C SER A 76 -19.58 -3.87 -38.35
N THR A 77 -19.24 -3.02 -39.33
CA THR A 77 -19.77 -1.66 -39.51
C THR A 77 -21.26 -1.63 -39.91
N MET A 78 -22.04 -2.65 -39.54
CA MET A 78 -23.48 -2.73 -39.79
C MET A 78 -24.29 -2.78 -38.49
N SER A 79 -25.01 -1.68 -38.25
CA SER A 79 -26.32 -1.51 -37.60
C SER A 79 -26.72 -2.39 -36.39
N ALA A 80 -27.15 -1.67 -35.34
CA ALA A 80 -28.09 -1.91 -34.22
C ALA A 80 -29.10 -3.10 -34.25
N THR A 81 -28.81 -4.22 -34.91
CA THR A 81 -29.72 -5.36 -35.10
C THR A 81 -29.35 -6.59 -34.27
N ASP A 82 -28.17 -6.58 -33.63
CA ASP A 82 -27.64 -7.69 -32.81
C ASP A 82 -27.80 -7.48 -31.28
N SER A 83 -28.51 -6.42 -30.87
CA SER A 83 -28.83 -6.15 -29.47
C SER A 83 -30.21 -6.70 -29.08
N SER A 84 -30.37 -7.05 -27.80
CA SER A 84 -31.70 -7.24 -27.21
C SER A 84 -32.54 -5.95 -27.38
N LYS A 85 -33.87 -6.09 -27.47
CA LYS A 85 -34.81 -4.98 -27.73
C LYS A 85 -34.49 -3.76 -26.85
N GLU A 86 -34.40 -2.59 -27.47
CA GLU A 86 -34.21 -1.31 -26.78
C GLU A 86 -35.40 -1.02 -25.85
N THR A 87 -35.11 -0.73 -24.58
CA THR A 87 -36.12 -0.39 -23.57
C THR A 87 -35.92 1.03 -23.07
N VAL A 88 -36.98 1.56 -22.47
CA VAL A 88 -36.91 2.84 -21.76
C VAL A 88 -36.68 2.55 -20.29
N GLU A 89 -35.55 3.00 -19.74
CA GLU A 89 -35.25 2.93 -18.30
C GLU A 89 -35.15 4.34 -17.70
N ARG A 90 -35.18 4.45 -16.37
CA ARG A 90 -35.19 5.74 -15.67
C ARG A 90 -33.78 6.25 -15.35
N SER A 91 -32.79 5.36 -15.30
CA SER A 91 -31.41 5.69 -14.98
C SER A 91 -30.41 4.72 -15.63
N LEU A 92 -29.14 5.12 -15.67
CA LEU A 92 -28.03 4.25 -16.08
C LEU A 92 -27.93 3.02 -15.16
N GLU A 93 -28.23 3.18 -13.87
CA GLU A 93 -28.18 2.10 -12.89
C GLU A 93 -29.27 1.04 -13.15
N ASP A 94 -30.48 1.45 -13.52
CA ASP A 94 -31.52 0.53 -13.97
C ASP A 94 -31.09 -0.26 -15.21
N CYS A 95 -30.36 0.41 -16.12
CA CYS A 95 -29.82 -0.23 -17.32
C CYS A 95 -28.72 -1.26 -16.99
N LYS A 96 -27.82 -0.95 -16.04
CA LYS A 96 -26.82 -1.90 -15.52
C LYS A 96 -27.48 -3.11 -14.88
N ASN A 97 -28.46 -2.89 -14.00
CA ASN A 97 -29.21 -3.96 -13.36
C ASN A 97 -29.95 -4.86 -14.37
N ARG A 98 -30.49 -4.27 -15.45
CA ARG A 98 -31.05 -5.06 -16.55
C ARG A 98 -30.01 -5.91 -17.27
N CYS A 99 -28.82 -5.36 -17.53
CA CYS A 99 -27.72 -6.11 -18.11
C CYS A 99 -27.30 -7.27 -17.19
N LEU A 100 -27.12 -7.04 -15.89
CA LEU A 100 -26.80 -8.09 -14.92
C LEU A 100 -27.90 -9.16 -14.82
N ALA A 101 -29.16 -8.77 -14.96
CA ALA A 101 -30.30 -9.69 -15.00
C ALA A 101 -30.45 -10.44 -16.34
N THR A 102 -29.66 -10.10 -17.36
CA THR A 102 -29.69 -10.74 -18.68
C THR A 102 -28.54 -11.75 -18.77
N PRO A 103 -28.80 -13.08 -18.80
CA PRO A 103 -27.76 -14.11 -18.70
C PRO A 103 -26.67 -14.06 -19.77
N SER A 104 -26.93 -13.43 -20.91
CA SER A 104 -26.01 -13.28 -22.02
C SER A 104 -25.44 -11.87 -22.13
N CYS A 105 -25.57 -11.01 -21.12
CA CYS A 105 -25.07 -9.64 -21.22
C CYS A 105 -23.54 -9.60 -21.32
N LYS A 106 -23.06 -8.83 -22.30
CA LYS A 106 -21.65 -8.45 -22.50
C LYS A 106 -21.43 -6.95 -22.25
N GLY A 107 -22.48 -6.17 -22.09
CA GLY A 107 -22.39 -4.75 -21.79
C GLY A 107 -23.68 -4.01 -22.15
N LEU A 108 -23.63 -2.68 -22.14
CA LEU A 108 -24.80 -1.86 -22.40
C LEU A 108 -24.44 -0.55 -23.08
N ASP A 109 -25.45 0.00 -23.76
CA ASP A 109 -25.48 1.34 -24.31
C ASP A 109 -26.63 2.12 -23.66
N TRP A 110 -26.32 3.30 -23.15
CA TRP A 110 -27.26 4.16 -22.42
C TRP A 110 -27.28 5.56 -22.99
N SER A 111 -28.45 6.11 -23.33
CA SER A 111 -28.57 7.50 -23.80
C SER A 111 -29.68 8.28 -23.08
N GLY A 112 -29.55 8.43 -21.76
CA GLY A 112 -30.42 9.24 -20.90
C GLY A 112 -31.78 8.62 -20.54
N SER A 113 -32.45 7.95 -21.48
CA SER A 113 -33.67 7.17 -21.19
C SER A 113 -33.74 5.86 -21.96
N ARG A 114 -32.88 5.67 -22.96
CA ARG A 114 -32.84 4.47 -23.79
C ARG A 114 -31.73 3.56 -23.29
N CYS A 115 -32.10 2.36 -22.87
CA CYS A 115 -31.19 1.29 -22.46
C CYS A 115 -31.15 0.21 -23.53
N ARG A 116 -29.95 -0.17 -23.94
CA ARG A 116 -29.75 -1.27 -24.88
C ARG A 116 -28.71 -2.23 -24.31
N VAL A 117 -29.13 -3.45 -24.02
CA VAL A 117 -28.25 -4.51 -23.51
C VAL A 117 -27.62 -5.28 -24.67
N TRP A 118 -26.30 -5.36 -24.64
CA TRP A 118 -25.48 -6.07 -25.61
C TRP A 118 -25.34 -7.52 -25.19
N THR A 119 -25.65 -8.43 -26.11
CA THR A 119 -25.45 -9.88 -25.90
C THR A 119 -24.30 -10.46 -26.70
N GLN A 120 -23.79 -9.66 -27.64
CA GLN A 120 -22.59 -9.93 -28.42
C GLN A 120 -21.42 -9.11 -27.86
N HIS A 121 -20.21 -9.57 -28.16
CA HIS A 121 -18.97 -8.89 -27.74
C HIS A 121 -18.90 -7.47 -28.31
N ILE A 122 -18.51 -6.53 -27.46
CA ILE A 122 -18.36 -5.12 -27.84
C ILE A 122 -16.94 -4.91 -28.36
N SER A 123 -16.81 -4.83 -29.68
CA SER A 123 -15.54 -4.67 -30.40
C SER A 123 -15.06 -3.21 -30.48
N GLY A 124 -15.94 -2.25 -30.17
CA GLY A 124 -15.59 -0.84 -30.17
C GLY A 124 -16.79 0.06 -29.84
N SER A 125 -16.67 1.35 -30.17
CA SER A 125 -17.74 2.32 -29.98
C SER A 125 -17.74 3.40 -31.06
N LEU A 126 -18.92 3.96 -31.33
CA LEU A 126 -19.16 5.08 -32.24
C LEU A 126 -19.43 6.34 -31.44
N HIS A 127 -18.93 7.49 -31.90
CA HIS A 127 -19.22 8.76 -31.23
C HIS A 127 -20.71 9.10 -31.34
N ARG A 128 -21.35 9.32 -30.20
CA ARG A 128 -22.75 9.72 -30.09
C ARG A 128 -22.95 10.55 -28.82
N SER A 129 -23.15 11.86 -28.99
CA SER A 129 -23.35 12.79 -27.89
C SER A 129 -24.48 12.35 -26.95
N GLY A 130 -24.22 12.39 -25.65
CA GLY A 130 -25.15 11.98 -24.60
C GLY A 130 -25.35 10.47 -24.46
N SER A 131 -24.48 9.65 -25.05
CA SER A 131 -24.52 8.19 -24.92
C SER A 131 -23.34 7.64 -24.12
N THR A 132 -23.57 6.54 -23.42
CA THR A 132 -22.58 5.84 -22.60
C THR A 132 -22.47 4.38 -23.02
N CYS A 133 -21.25 3.94 -23.34
CA CYS A 133 -20.97 2.55 -23.72
C CYS A 133 -20.10 1.86 -22.67
N LEU A 134 -20.64 0.80 -22.07
CA LEU A 134 -19.98 0.02 -21.02
C LEU A 134 -19.91 -1.47 -21.38
N ARG A 135 -18.80 -2.10 -20.99
CA ARG A 135 -18.51 -3.52 -21.14
C ARG A 135 -18.59 -4.22 -19.78
N LEU A 136 -19.27 -5.36 -19.68
CA LEU A 136 -19.41 -6.12 -18.42
C LEU A 136 -18.33 -7.19 -18.26
N VAL A 137 -17.55 -7.16 -17.17
CA VAL A 137 -16.67 -8.27 -16.76
C VAL A 137 -17.34 -8.99 -15.59
N PRO A 138 -17.80 -10.25 -15.77
CA PRO A 138 -18.60 -10.94 -14.74
C PRO A 138 -17.81 -11.38 -13.50
N ASP A 139 -16.50 -11.52 -13.63
CA ASP A 139 -15.56 -11.90 -12.57
C ASP A 139 -14.28 -11.09 -12.79
N VAL A 140 -14.00 -10.12 -11.93
CA VAL A 140 -12.91 -9.14 -12.13
C VAL A 140 -11.55 -9.76 -11.82
N SER A 141 -11.52 -10.86 -11.06
CA SER A 141 -10.29 -11.61 -10.74
C SER A 141 -9.57 -12.10 -12.00
N VAL A 142 -10.30 -12.32 -13.10
CA VAL A 142 -9.71 -12.76 -14.37
C VAL A 142 -8.82 -11.70 -15.03
N LEU A 143 -8.94 -10.42 -14.66
CA LEU A 143 -8.02 -9.35 -15.10
C LEU A 143 -6.64 -9.47 -14.44
N GLN A 144 -6.56 -10.14 -13.29
CA GLN A 144 -5.32 -10.41 -12.57
C GLN A 144 -4.57 -11.63 -13.12
N ASN A 145 -5.25 -12.48 -13.92
CA ASN A 145 -4.67 -13.70 -14.47
C ASN A 145 -3.70 -13.48 -15.63
N PHE A 146 -3.54 -12.26 -16.12
CA PHE A 146 -2.63 -11.98 -17.24
C PHE A 146 -1.16 -12.04 -16.80
N VAL A 147 -0.33 -12.76 -17.55
CA VAL A 147 1.10 -12.94 -17.26
C VAL A 147 1.93 -12.19 -18.29
N ALA A 148 2.93 -11.46 -17.83
CA ALA A 148 3.89 -10.78 -18.68
C ALA A 148 4.67 -11.77 -19.57
N VAL A 149 4.76 -11.47 -20.88
CA VAL A 149 5.65 -12.20 -21.79
C VAL A 149 6.97 -11.44 -21.85
N ASN A 150 8.08 -12.11 -21.53
CA ASN A 150 9.43 -11.49 -21.51
C ASN A 150 9.51 -10.21 -20.66
N GLY A 151 8.94 -10.22 -19.45
CA GLY A 151 8.92 -9.06 -18.55
C GLY A 151 7.79 -8.07 -18.84
N GLY A 152 7.13 -8.17 -20.00
CA GLY A 152 5.87 -7.51 -20.31
C GLY A 152 5.96 -6.01 -20.58
N HIS A 153 6.81 -5.26 -19.88
CA HIS A 153 6.97 -3.81 -20.03
C HIS A 153 8.05 -3.43 -21.06
N GLY A 154 7.77 -2.42 -21.89
CA GLY A 154 8.64 -2.04 -23.03
C GLY A 154 8.64 -3.09 -24.13
N GLN A 155 7.58 -3.91 -24.19
CA GLN A 155 7.48 -5.07 -25.05
C GLN A 155 6.12 -5.07 -25.76
N SER A 156 6.15 -5.24 -27.07
CA SER A 156 4.96 -5.52 -27.87
C SER A 156 4.91 -7.00 -28.23
N CYS A 157 3.71 -7.59 -28.22
CA CYS A 157 3.57 -9.04 -28.42
C CYS A 157 3.94 -9.49 -29.82
N ARG A 158 4.46 -10.71 -29.94
CA ARG A 158 4.84 -11.35 -31.19
C ARG A 158 4.42 -12.82 -31.19
N GLY A 159 4.32 -13.40 -32.39
CA GLY A 159 4.13 -14.84 -32.58
C GLY A 159 5.38 -15.62 -32.14
N LYS A 160 5.97 -16.41 -33.01
CA LYS A 160 7.06 -17.34 -32.69
C LYS A 160 8.41 -16.67 -32.37
N HIS A 161 8.65 -15.46 -32.86
CA HIS A 161 9.91 -14.72 -32.66
C HIS A 161 9.67 -13.21 -32.76
N ALA A 162 10.66 -12.39 -32.37
CA ALA A 162 10.53 -10.93 -32.27
C ALA A 162 10.05 -10.23 -33.56
N PHE A 163 10.31 -10.81 -34.73
CA PHE A 163 9.85 -10.27 -36.02
C PHE A 163 8.51 -10.84 -36.51
N ASP A 164 7.91 -11.78 -35.79
CA ASP A 164 6.66 -12.46 -36.18
C ASP A 164 5.46 -11.60 -35.76
N LYS A 165 5.15 -10.58 -36.56
CA LYS A 165 3.99 -9.69 -36.36
C LYS A 165 3.14 -9.66 -37.64
N GLU A 166 2.10 -10.49 -37.65
CA GLU A 166 1.12 -10.51 -38.74
C GLU A 166 -0.21 -9.94 -38.25
N ALA A 167 -0.87 -9.11 -39.07
CA ALA A 167 -2.16 -8.51 -38.73
C ALA A 167 -3.27 -9.54 -38.48
N ALA A 168 -3.07 -10.79 -38.91
CA ALA A 168 -3.99 -11.90 -38.65
C ALA A 168 -3.89 -12.46 -37.22
N TYR A 169 -2.87 -12.10 -36.44
CA TYR A 169 -2.65 -12.65 -35.09
C TYR A 169 -3.40 -11.93 -33.99
N TYR A 170 -3.94 -10.74 -34.29
CA TYR A 170 -4.59 -9.90 -33.30
C TYR A 170 -5.71 -9.08 -33.92
N THR A 171 -6.70 -8.75 -33.09
CA THR A 171 -7.74 -7.80 -33.42
C THR A 171 -7.35 -6.45 -32.84
N ALA A 172 -7.16 -5.44 -33.70
CA ALA A 172 -6.87 -4.08 -33.25
C ALA A 172 -8.13 -3.44 -32.62
N SER A 173 -7.94 -2.88 -31.44
CA SER A 173 -8.91 -2.12 -30.65
C SER A 173 -8.24 -0.83 -30.15
N ALA A 174 -9.03 0.16 -29.75
CA ALA A 174 -8.53 1.22 -28.89
C ALA A 174 -8.96 0.93 -27.44
N ALA A 175 -8.19 1.40 -26.47
CA ALA A 175 -8.52 1.32 -25.05
C ALA A 175 -7.95 2.54 -24.34
N GLY A 176 -8.72 3.14 -23.43
CA GLY A 176 -8.26 4.29 -22.63
C GLY A 176 -7.27 3.91 -21.53
N SER A 177 -7.13 2.62 -21.23
CA SER A 177 -6.23 2.09 -20.20
C SER A 177 -5.87 0.62 -20.45
N LEU A 178 -4.84 0.14 -19.75
CA LEU A 178 -4.44 -1.27 -19.77
C LEU A 178 -5.59 -2.19 -19.29
N GLU A 179 -6.33 -1.78 -18.26
CA GLU A 179 -7.47 -2.55 -17.74
C GLU A 179 -8.65 -2.58 -18.72
N GLU A 180 -8.91 -1.48 -19.45
CA GLU A 180 -9.88 -1.49 -20.55
C GLU A 180 -9.48 -2.49 -21.66
N CYS A 181 -8.17 -2.61 -21.93
CA CYS A 181 -7.63 -3.54 -22.93
C CYS A 181 -7.73 -5.01 -22.46
N LYS A 182 -7.40 -5.29 -21.19
CA LYS A 182 -7.60 -6.62 -20.58
C LYS A 182 -9.08 -7.01 -20.57
N ALA A 183 -9.97 -6.10 -20.17
CA ALA A 183 -11.41 -6.32 -20.18
C ALA A 183 -11.94 -6.59 -21.60
N ALA A 184 -11.35 -5.98 -22.63
CA ALA A 184 -11.67 -6.30 -24.02
C ALA A 184 -11.27 -7.73 -24.39
N CYS A 185 -10.06 -8.15 -23.99
CA CYS A 185 -9.55 -9.51 -24.21
C CYS A 185 -10.38 -10.57 -23.47
N VAL A 186 -10.76 -10.35 -22.22
CA VAL A 186 -11.59 -11.27 -21.42
C VAL A 186 -12.94 -11.54 -22.08
N GLN A 187 -13.49 -10.54 -22.76
CA GLN A 187 -14.68 -10.75 -23.56
C GLN A 187 -14.40 -11.43 -24.88
N HIS A 188 -13.22 -11.32 -25.47
CA HIS A 188 -12.96 -11.88 -26.77
C HIS A 188 -12.75 -13.41 -26.67
N PRO A 189 -13.59 -14.23 -27.33
CA PRO A 189 -13.62 -15.68 -27.11
C PRO A 189 -12.32 -16.41 -27.52
N GLU A 190 -11.56 -15.82 -28.44
CA GLU A 190 -10.30 -16.37 -28.93
C GLU A 190 -9.06 -15.71 -28.29
N CYS A 191 -9.23 -14.87 -27.26
CA CYS A 191 -8.10 -14.13 -26.70
C CYS A 191 -7.06 -15.04 -26.06
N GLN A 192 -5.81 -14.86 -26.46
CA GLN A 192 -4.62 -15.46 -25.86
C GLN A 192 -3.76 -14.42 -25.12
N GLY A 193 -4.06 -13.13 -25.23
CA GLY A 193 -3.34 -12.05 -24.57
C GLY A 193 -3.58 -10.67 -25.19
N ILE A 194 -2.84 -9.67 -24.71
CA ILE A 194 -2.93 -8.30 -25.21
C ILE A 194 -1.54 -7.69 -25.44
N SER A 195 -1.44 -6.84 -26.46
CA SER A 195 -0.38 -5.84 -26.58
C SER A 195 -1.01 -4.46 -26.42
N PHE A 196 -0.70 -3.74 -25.35
CA PHE A 196 -1.27 -2.42 -25.07
C PHE A 196 -0.18 -1.36 -25.11
N ALA A 197 -0.35 -0.32 -25.94
CA ALA A 197 0.52 0.84 -25.97
C ALA A 197 -0.07 2.00 -25.16
N SER A 198 0.79 2.76 -24.47
CA SER A 198 0.43 3.96 -23.71
C SER A 198 -0.31 5.03 -24.54
N SER A 199 -0.16 5.00 -25.86
CA SER A 199 -0.93 5.80 -26.83
C SER A 199 -2.42 5.43 -26.93
N GLY A 200 -2.86 4.38 -26.23
CA GLY A 200 -4.23 3.87 -26.25
C GLY A 200 -4.49 2.81 -27.32
N SER A 201 -3.45 2.34 -28.02
CA SER A 201 -3.55 1.22 -28.96
C SER A 201 -3.64 -0.11 -28.19
N CYS A 202 -4.64 -0.93 -28.49
CA CYS A 202 -4.86 -2.22 -27.83
C CYS A 202 -4.99 -3.32 -28.89
N GLU A 203 -4.03 -4.23 -28.96
CA GLU A 203 -4.06 -5.40 -29.83
C GLU A 203 -4.51 -6.61 -29.01
N ILE A 204 -5.69 -7.16 -29.29
CA ILE A 204 -6.19 -8.38 -28.66
C ILE A 204 -5.63 -9.57 -29.44
N TRP A 205 -4.68 -10.31 -28.88
CA TRP A 205 -4.02 -11.43 -29.56
C TRP A 205 -4.93 -12.65 -29.59
N THR A 206 -5.22 -13.15 -30.79
CA THR A 206 -6.16 -14.25 -31.05
C THR A 206 -5.54 -15.45 -31.74
N ARG A 207 -4.24 -15.37 -32.06
CA ARG A 207 -3.48 -16.48 -32.65
C ARG A 207 -3.58 -17.74 -31.77
N PRO A 208 -4.04 -18.90 -32.29
CA PRO A 208 -4.29 -20.11 -31.48
C PRO A 208 -3.10 -20.65 -30.70
N GLU A 209 -1.88 -20.50 -31.22
CA GLU A 209 -0.66 -20.92 -30.53
C GLU A 209 -0.14 -19.86 -29.53
N GLY A 210 -0.88 -18.76 -29.37
CA GLY A 210 -0.63 -17.71 -28.40
C GLY A 210 0.51 -16.76 -28.78
N ILE A 211 0.99 -16.06 -27.75
CA ILE A 211 2.13 -15.15 -27.80
C ILE A 211 3.35 -15.93 -27.35
N GLU A 212 4.31 -16.15 -28.26
CA GLU A 212 5.52 -16.95 -28.00
C GLU A 212 6.79 -16.07 -27.95
N ALA A 213 6.68 -14.80 -28.33
CA ALA A 213 7.79 -13.85 -28.30
C ALA A 213 7.28 -12.41 -28.08
N THR A 214 8.22 -11.50 -27.92
CA THR A 214 8.00 -10.06 -27.88
C THR A 214 9.03 -9.36 -28.74
N ALA A 215 8.79 -8.09 -29.05
CA ALA A 215 9.84 -7.19 -29.51
C ALA A 215 9.81 -5.91 -28.67
N GLU A 216 10.99 -5.32 -28.51
CA GLU A 216 11.16 -4.05 -27.82
C GLU A 216 10.30 -2.97 -28.47
N ASP A 217 9.51 -2.31 -27.64
CA ASP A 217 8.60 -1.24 -28.02
C ASP A 217 8.30 -0.41 -26.76
N ASP A 218 9.03 0.70 -26.63
CA ASP A 218 8.98 1.57 -25.46
C ASP A 218 7.58 2.20 -25.33
N GLY A 219 6.94 1.96 -24.18
CA GLY A 219 5.55 2.36 -23.94
C GLY A 219 4.50 1.30 -24.27
N SER A 220 4.91 0.11 -24.72
CA SER A 220 4.02 -1.04 -24.91
C SER A 220 4.14 -2.08 -23.78
N VAL A 221 3.02 -2.75 -23.52
CA VAL A 221 2.91 -3.84 -22.56
C VAL A 221 2.38 -5.10 -23.25
N CYS A 222 3.10 -6.21 -23.15
CA CYS A 222 2.71 -7.50 -23.69
C CYS A 222 2.36 -8.51 -22.58
N LEU A 223 1.10 -8.93 -22.55
CA LEU A 223 0.57 -9.88 -21.57
C LEU A 223 -0.12 -11.06 -22.27
N LYS A 224 -0.02 -12.26 -21.71
CA LYS A 224 -0.75 -13.46 -22.17
C LYS A 224 -1.71 -13.99 -21.11
N VAL A 225 -2.78 -14.66 -21.56
CA VAL A 225 -3.66 -15.42 -20.68
C VAL A 225 -3.05 -16.82 -20.46
N PRO A 226 -2.92 -17.32 -19.23
CA PRO A 226 -2.43 -18.66 -18.93
C PRO A 226 -3.32 -19.71 -19.59
N THR A 227 -2.73 -20.63 -20.35
CA THR A 227 -3.46 -21.77 -20.90
C THR A 227 -3.64 -22.84 -19.83
N GLU A 228 -4.87 -23.01 -19.33
CA GLU A 228 -5.19 -24.16 -18.48
C GLU A 228 -5.02 -25.45 -19.30
N THR A 229 -4.12 -26.32 -18.83
CA THR A 229 -3.82 -27.60 -19.46
C THR A 229 -4.97 -28.57 -19.18
N THR A 230 -5.95 -28.64 -20.08
CA THR A 230 -6.99 -29.66 -20.05
C THR A 230 -6.39 -31.01 -20.46
N THR A 231 -6.19 -31.88 -19.47
CA THR A 231 -5.84 -33.29 -19.65
C THR A 231 -6.96 -34.00 -20.42
N SER A 232 -6.70 -34.39 -21.67
CA SER A 232 -7.57 -35.28 -22.44
C SER A 232 -6.81 -36.55 -22.85
N THR A 233 -7.42 -37.68 -22.52
CA THR A 233 -6.91 -39.05 -22.60
C THR A 233 -7.21 -39.67 -23.97
N ALA A 234 -6.18 -40.08 -24.74
CA ALA A 234 -6.02 -41.40 -25.40
C ALA A 234 -4.96 -41.42 -26.55
N PRO A 235 -4.28 -42.56 -26.83
CA PRO A 235 -3.06 -42.68 -27.65
C PRO A 235 -3.27 -43.52 -28.95
N PRO A 236 -2.23 -43.99 -29.67
CA PRO A 236 -1.13 -43.30 -30.37
C PRO A 236 -1.02 -43.70 -31.86
N THR A 237 -0.28 -42.94 -32.68
CA THR A 237 0.44 -43.54 -33.83
C THR A 237 1.63 -42.67 -34.24
N GLU A 238 2.83 -43.22 -34.05
CA GLU A 238 4.11 -42.84 -34.67
C GLU A 238 4.20 -43.40 -36.12
N PRO A 239 5.27 -43.18 -36.93
CA PRO A 239 6.50 -42.41 -36.68
C PRO A 239 6.90 -41.48 -37.86
N THR A 240 7.78 -40.49 -37.63
CA THR A 240 9.04 -40.41 -38.42
C THR A 240 10.07 -39.47 -37.80
N THR A 241 11.27 -40.03 -37.66
CA THR A 241 12.52 -39.43 -37.19
C THR A 241 13.14 -38.44 -38.17
N THR A 242 13.57 -37.27 -37.68
CA THR A 242 14.76 -36.56 -38.19
C THR A 242 15.43 -35.74 -37.07
N SER A 243 16.65 -36.15 -36.71
CA SER A 243 17.79 -35.33 -36.22
C SER A 243 17.50 -34.16 -35.25
N ARG A 244 17.58 -34.42 -33.93
CA ARG A 244 17.75 -33.35 -32.92
C ARG A 244 19.14 -32.72 -33.06
N SER A 245 19.18 -31.39 -33.20
CA SER A 245 20.43 -30.62 -33.17
C SER A 245 21.06 -30.71 -31.77
N LYS A 246 22.36 -31.01 -31.73
CA LYS A 246 23.21 -31.21 -30.55
C LYS A 246 23.36 -30.01 -29.60
N TRP A 247 22.56 -28.96 -29.78
CA TRP A 247 22.77 -27.62 -29.23
C TRP A 247 21.57 -27.06 -28.46
N LYS A 248 20.45 -27.80 -28.40
CA LYS A 248 19.22 -27.38 -27.69
C LYS A 248 19.13 -27.86 -26.24
N ASP A 249 20.12 -28.60 -25.76
CA ASP A 249 19.99 -29.35 -24.49
C ASP A 249 20.76 -28.71 -23.30
N TRP A 250 21.43 -27.56 -23.50
CA TRP A 250 22.08 -26.83 -22.41
C TRP A 250 21.04 -25.99 -21.66
N GLU A 251 20.92 -26.20 -20.35
CA GLU A 251 20.05 -25.38 -19.49
C GLU A 251 20.76 -24.07 -19.16
N VAL A 252 20.06 -22.94 -19.31
CA VAL A 252 20.63 -21.59 -19.12
C VAL A 252 20.06 -20.95 -17.86
N PHE A 253 20.95 -20.47 -17.00
CA PHE A 253 20.63 -19.68 -15.84
C PHE A 253 21.07 -18.24 -16.07
N TRP A 254 20.11 -17.44 -16.53
CA TRP A 254 20.29 -16.01 -16.77
C TRP A 254 20.54 -15.29 -15.46
N GLY A 255 21.47 -14.34 -15.44
CA GLY A 255 21.80 -13.62 -14.20
C GLY A 255 22.65 -14.40 -13.21
N MET A 256 23.14 -15.60 -13.56
CA MET A 256 23.80 -16.48 -12.62
C MET A 256 25.31 -16.58 -12.89
N ASN A 257 26.12 -16.31 -11.88
CA ASN A 257 27.56 -16.54 -11.91
C ASN A 257 27.96 -17.57 -10.84
N CYS A 258 28.63 -18.64 -11.26
CA CYS A 258 29.18 -19.66 -10.41
C CYS A 258 30.71 -19.61 -10.49
N TRP A 259 31.42 -19.49 -9.37
CA TRP A 259 32.90 -19.52 -9.31
C TRP A 259 33.37 -20.03 -7.94
N LYS A 260 34.70 -20.11 -7.75
CA LYS A 260 35.30 -20.59 -6.50
C LYS A 260 34.71 -19.89 -5.27
N HIS A 261 34.31 -20.68 -4.28
CA HIS A 261 33.62 -20.26 -3.05
C HIS A 261 32.17 -19.75 -3.24
N HIS A 262 31.67 -19.70 -4.48
CA HIS A 262 30.33 -19.25 -4.86
C HIS A 262 29.70 -20.24 -5.84
N GLY A 263 29.57 -21.48 -5.37
CA GLY A 263 28.81 -22.53 -6.05
C GLY A 263 29.51 -23.27 -7.18
N ALA A 264 30.81 -23.10 -7.44
CA ALA A 264 31.56 -23.97 -8.35
C ALA A 264 33.07 -23.94 -8.08
N ASP A 265 33.80 -24.93 -8.56
CA ASP A 265 35.26 -24.97 -8.55
C ASP A 265 35.86 -24.59 -9.91
N GLU A 266 37.09 -24.07 -9.87
CA GLU A 266 37.90 -23.68 -11.04
C GLU A 266 38.71 -24.88 -11.60
N PHE A 267 39.10 -24.79 -12.87
CA PHE A 267 40.09 -25.67 -13.50
C PHE A 267 41.49 -25.05 -13.41
N ASP A 268 42.54 -25.84 -13.69
CA ASP A 268 43.93 -25.36 -13.66
C ASP A 268 44.21 -24.19 -14.63
N ILE A 269 43.39 -24.05 -15.67
CA ILE A 269 43.39 -22.91 -16.59
C ILE A 269 42.02 -22.24 -16.50
N ASP A 270 41.93 -21.17 -15.69
CA ASP A 270 40.71 -20.39 -15.48
C ASP A 270 40.99 -18.87 -15.48
N PRO A 271 40.39 -18.07 -16.39
CA PRO A 271 39.58 -18.49 -17.55
C PRO A 271 40.40 -19.25 -18.60
N LEU A 272 39.71 -19.91 -19.53
CA LEU A 272 40.35 -20.46 -20.73
C LEU A 272 41.12 -19.37 -21.48
N ARG A 273 42.35 -19.68 -21.91
CA ARG A 273 43.23 -18.71 -22.58
C ARG A 273 42.72 -18.40 -23.99
N GLY A 274 42.13 -17.22 -24.15
CA GLY A 274 41.67 -16.71 -25.44
C GLY A 274 40.27 -16.10 -25.32
N GLN A 275 39.65 -15.86 -26.47
CA GLN A 275 38.25 -15.48 -26.55
C GLN A 275 37.50 -16.51 -27.38
N TYR A 276 36.30 -16.86 -26.94
CA TYR A 276 35.48 -17.94 -27.46
C TYR A 276 34.06 -17.44 -27.70
N THR A 277 33.38 -17.95 -28.72
CA THR A 277 31.91 -17.86 -28.79
C THR A 277 31.30 -18.76 -27.71
N LEU A 278 30.01 -18.57 -27.39
CA LEU A 278 29.30 -19.49 -26.48
C LEU A 278 29.43 -20.95 -26.95
N GLN A 279 29.25 -21.19 -28.26
CA GLN A 279 29.38 -22.52 -28.83
C GLN A 279 30.80 -23.08 -28.67
N GLU A 280 31.84 -22.29 -28.94
CA GLU A 280 33.25 -22.72 -28.76
C GLU A 280 33.56 -23.01 -27.27
N CYS A 281 32.97 -22.24 -26.35
CA CYS A 281 33.12 -22.44 -24.90
C CYS A 281 32.41 -23.72 -24.42
N GLN A 282 31.20 -23.97 -24.91
CA GLN A 282 30.46 -25.22 -24.65
C GLN A 282 31.19 -26.44 -25.22
N GLU A 283 31.75 -26.33 -26.44
CA GLU A 283 32.56 -27.39 -27.04
C GLU A 283 33.80 -27.70 -26.19
N ALA A 284 34.48 -26.67 -25.65
CA ALA A 284 35.59 -26.87 -24.72
C ALA A 284 35.16 -27.61 -23.45
N CYS A 285 34.01 -27.27 -22.86
CA CYS A 285 33.46 -28.00 -21.72
C CYS A 285 33.11 -29.46 -22.06
N LEU A 286 32.64 -29.74 -23.28
CA LEU A 286 32.33 -31.12 -23.68
C LEU A 286 33.58 -32.00 -23.81
N GLN A 287 34.73 -31.41 -24.14
CA GLN A 287 36.02 -32.11 -24.20
C GLN A 287 36.62 -32.38 -22.82
N GLU A 288 36.23 -31.61 -21.79
CA GLU A 288 36.69 -31.78 -20.42
C GLU A 288 35.75 -32.71 -19.62
N PRO A 289 36.20 -33.90 -19.18
CA PRO A 289 35.33 -34.89 -18.52
C PRO A 289 34.73 -34.41 -17.19
N GLU A 290 35.47 -33.60 -16.42
CA GLU A 290 35.02 -33.04 -15.15
C GLU A 290 34.12 -31.79 -15.31
N CYS A 291 33.99 -31.24 -16.52
CA CYS A 291 33.26 -29.99 -16.72
C CYS A 291 31.75 -30.23 -16.64
N GLN A 292 31.11 -29.50 -15.72
CA GLN A 292 29.69 -29.54 -15.43
C GLN A 292 28.94 -28.36 -16.06
N GLY A 293 29.60 -27.26 -16.36
CA GLY A 293 28.98 -26.15 -17.09
C GLY A 293 29.97 -25.04 -17.42
N VAL A 294 29.50 -23.98 -18.07
CA VAL A 294 30.32 -22.82 -18.44
C VAL A 294 29.71 -21.51 -17.94
N VAL A 295 30.57 -20.54 -17.64
CA VAL A 295 30.17 -19.17 -17.31
C VAL A 295 30.75 -18.24 -18.37
N MET A 296 29.93 -17.28 -18.83
CA MET A 296 30.29 -16.23 -19.78
C MET A 296 29.48 -14.94 -19.50
N PRO A 297 29.97 -13.74 -19.89
CA PRO A 297 29.28 -12.48 -19.65
C PRO A 297 27.92 -12.40 -20.37
N GLN A 298 26.97 -11.67 -19.77
CA GLN A 298 25.72 -11.28 -20.41
C GLN A 298 26.01 -10.25 -21.49
N SER A 299 25.90 -10.66 -22.74
CA SER A 299 25.87 -9.71 -23.85
C SER A 299 25.08 -10.30 -24.98
N ASP A 300 24.22 -9.46 -25.59
CA ASP A 300 23.50 -9.66 -26.84
C ASP A 300 24.14 -10.71 -27.75
N GLU A 301 23.60 -11.93 -27.70
CA GLU A 301 24.20 -13.03 -28.43
C GLU A 301 23.65 -13.05 -29.85
N HIS A 302 24.47 -12.54 -30.78
CA HIS A 302 25.01 -13.37 -31.87
C HIS A 302 26.31 -12.74 -32.42
N ALA A 303 27.46 -13.37 -32.12
CA ALA A 303 28.75 -13.36 -32.88
C ALA A 303 30.05 -12.83 -32.21
N SER A 304 30.06 -12.20 -31.03
CA SER A 304 31.33 -11.71 -30.45
C SER A 304 32.02 -12.74 -29.52
N LYS A 305 33.33 -12.97 -29.71
CA LYS A 305 34.13 -13.86 -28.85
C LYS A 305 34.41 -13.19 -27.50
N LYS A 306 34.21 -13.92 -26.39
CA LYS A 306 34.41 -13.44 -25.01
C LYS A 306 35.22 -14.42 -24.19
N THR A 307 35.61 -13.99 -22.99
CA THR A 307 36.27 -14.85 -22.01
C THR A 307 35.32 -15.99 -21.59
N CYS A 308 35.86 -17.21 -21.53
CA CYS A 308 35.13 -18.44 -21.22
C CYS A 308 35.68 -19.07 -19.95
N TRP A 309 34.78 -19.47 -19.05
CA TRP A 309 35.12 -20.13 -17.80
C TRP A 309 34.44 -21.49 -17.71
N LEU A 310 35.24 -22.55 -17.53
CA LEU A 310 34.70 -23.91 -17.30
C LEU A 310 34.47 -24.11 -15.79
N ARG A 311 33.42 -24.85 -15.42
CA ARG A 311 33.03 -25.08 -14.02
C ARG A 311 32.84 -26.55 -13.70
N LYS A 312 33.35 -26.98 -12.55
CA LYS A 312 33.14 -28.31 -11.96
C LYS A 312 32.65 -28.20 -10.51
N ASN A 313 32.17 -29.29 -9.93
CA ASN A 313 31.55 -29.33 -8.59
C ASN A 313 30.52 -28.22 -8.35
N VAL A 314 29.58 -28.05 -9.28
CA VAL A 314 28.60 -26.97 -9.27
C VAL A 314 27.48 -27.24 -8.27
N HIS A 315 27.27 -26.28 -7.37
CA HIS A 315 26.19 -26.19 -6.40
C HIS A 315 25.35 -24.94 -6.70
N LYS A 316 24.31 -25.11 -7.53
CA LYS A 316 23.45 -24.03 -8.06
C LYS A 316 22.97 -23.03 -7.00
N GLU A 317 22.55 -23.53 -5.84
CA GLU A 317 21.98 -22.72 -4.74
C GLU A 317 23.00 -21.75 -4.13
N LYS A 318 24.30 -22.03 -4.32
CA LYS A 318 25.40 -21.18 -3.83
C LYS A 318 25.97 -20.26 -4.92
N CYS A 319 25.49 -20.40 -6.16
CA CYS A 319 25.82 -19.47 -7.23
C CYS A 319 25.11 -18.14 -7.01
N ARG A 320 25.73 -17.05 -7.44
CA ARG A 320 25.18 -15.70 -7.22
C ARG A 320 24.19 -15.34 -8.33
N GLN A 321 22.98 -14.96 -7.95
CA GLN A 321 21.92 -14.45 -8.84
C GLN A 321 22.09 -12.94 -9.10
N GLY A 322 21.47 -12.41 -10.16
CA GLY A 322 21.51 -10.97 -10.51
C GLY A 322 22.91 -10.46 -10.93
N HIS A 323 23.74 -11.31 -11.51
CA HIS A 323 25.11 -11.01 -11.92
C HIS A 323 25.20 -10.78 -13.45
N PRO A 324 26.12 -9.95 -13.99
CA PRO A 324 26.27 -9.69 -15.44
C PRO A 324 26.86 -10.86 -16.25
N PHE A 325 26.68 -12.10 -15.78
CA PHE A 325 27.16 -13.32 -16.41
C PHE A 325 26.03 -14.34 -16.36
N ASN A 326 26.00 -15.27 -17.30
CA ASN A 326 25.11 -16.41 -17.24
C ASN A 326 25.90 -17.68 -16.97
N PHE A 327 25.20 -18.68 -16.45
CA PHE A 327 25.71 -20.03 -16.27
C PHE A 327 24.94 -20.99 -17.18
N TRP A 328 25.67 -21.74 -18.00
CA TRP A 328 25.11 -22.77 -18.88
C TRP A 328 25.50 -24.15 -18.35
N LEU A 329 24.50 -24.96 -18.01
CA LEU A 329 24.68 -26.31 -17.49
C LEU A 329 24.80 -27.33 -18.62
N ARG A 330 25.81 -28.18 -18.53
CA ARG A 330 26.08 -29.22 -19.52
C ARG A 330 24.94 -30.25 -19.56
N PRO A 331 24.46 -30.64 -20.76
CA PRO A 331 23.42 -31.65 -20.90
C PRO A 331 23.79 -32.96 -20.19
N GLY A 332 22.85 -33.50 -19.43
CA GLY A 332 23.01 -34.76 -18.70
C GLY A 332 23.73 -34.66 -17.34
N VAL A 333 24.17 -33.46 -16.94
CA VAL A 333 24.72 -33.23 -15.59
C VAL A 333 23.59 -32.93 -14.61
N GLN A 334 23.45 -33.75 -13.58
CA GLN A 334 22.54 -33.49 -12.45
C GLN A 334 23.30 -32.70 -11.37
N LEU A 335 22.88 -31.47 -11.08
CA LEU A 335 23.51 -30.62 -10.07
C LEU A 335 23.19 -31.14 -8.65
N GLN A 336 24.18 -31.12 -7.77
CA GLN A 336 23.97 -31.53 -6.38
C GLN A 336 23.16 -30.47 -5.63
N ARG A 337 21.95 -30.84 -5.19
CA ARG A 337 21.12 -30.01 -4.29
C ARG A 337 21.76 -29.97 -2.90
N ALA A 338 22.13 -28.78 -2.44
CA ALA A 338 22.33 -28.52 -1.02
C ALA A 338 20.97 -28.14 -0.42
N GLY A 339 20.22 -29.11 0.09
CA GLY A 339 18.96 -28.84 0.79
C GLY A 339 19.19 -28.33 2.21
N PRO A 340 18.25 -27.56 2.81
CA PRO A 340 18.17 -27.44 4.26
C PRO A 340 17.63 -28.75 4.83
N ALA A 341 18.45 -29.45 5.60
CA ALA A 341 18.20 -30.82 6.05
C ALA A 341 17.51 -30.94 7.42
N SER A 342 16.80 -29.92 7.93
CA SER A 342 16.21 -30.00 9.28
C SER A 342 14.77 -30.52 9.29
N GLU A 343 13.82 -29.92 8.57
CA GLU A 343 12.39 -30.22 8.82
C GLU A 343 11.90 -31.57 8.26
N ALA A 344 12.32 -31.94 7.05
CA ALA A 344 11.99 -33.24 6.45
C ALA A 344 12.57 -34.45 7.21
N ALA A 345 13.53 -34.23 8.10
CA ALA A 345 14.05 -35.28 8.98
C ALA A 345 13.18 -35.48 10.25
N CYS A 346 12.29 -34.53 10.56
CA CYS A 346 11.59 -34.47 11.84
C CYS A 346 10.15 -34.96 11.78
N CYS A 347 9.45 -34.76 10.67
CA CYS A 347 8.08 -35.22 10.44
C CYS A 347 7.79 -35.46 8.95
N ALA A 348 6.70 -36.17 8.66
CA ALA A 348 6.22 -36.31 7.29
C ALA A 348 5.68 -34.99 6.74
N SER A 349 5.69 -34.85 5.41
CA SER A 349 5.14 -33.67 4.73
C SER A 349 3.67 -33.44 5.10
N PHE A 350 3.26 -32.18 5.24
CA PHE A 350 1.88 -31.86 5.63
C PHE A 350 0.80 -32.38 4.66
N GLU A 351 1.15 -32.62 3.39
CA GLU A 351 0.27 -33.30 2.42
C GLU A 351 -0.13 -34.72 2.85
N SER A 352 0.66 -35.35 3.72
CA SER A 352 0.41 -36.71 4.23
C SER A 352 -0.33 -36.74 5.57
N TRP A 353 -0.60 -35.58 6.17
CA TRP A 353 -1.30 -35.47 7.44
C TRP A 353 -2.82 -35.55 7.23
N PRO A 354 -3.54 -36.45 7.92
CA PRO A 354 -4.98 -36.58 7.77
C PRO A 354 -5.73 -35.43 8.46
N ASN A 355 -6.93 -35.09 8.01
CA ASN A 355 -7.88 -34.19 8.72
C ASN A 355 -7.25 -32.88 9.22
N THR A 356 -6.42 -32.25 8.38
CA THR A 356 -5.85 -30.92 8.64
C THR A 356 -6.84 -29.85 8.20
N ASP A 357 -7.03 -28.80 9.02
CA ASP A 357 -7.93 -27.68 8.69
C ASP A 357 -7.22 -26.60 7.87
N LYS A 358 -6.45 -27.03 6.85
CA LYS A 358 -5.72 -26.19 5.88
C LYS A 358 -4.73 -25.16 6.44
N VAL A 359 -4.51 -25.11 7.75
CA VAL A 359 -3.50 -24.29 8.41
C VAL A 359 -2.30 -25.17 8.76
N GLN A 360 -1.22 -25.00 8.00
CA GLN A 360 0.07 -25.66 8.23
C GLN A 360 1.00 -24.67 8.92
N CYS A 361 1.54 -25.06 10.07
CA CYS A 361 2.41 -24.23 10.89
C CYS A 361 3.88 -24.65 10.71
N SER A 362 4.82 -23.82 11.15
CA SER A 362 6.23 -24.19 11.15
C SER A 362 6.55 -25.23 12.23
N GLY A 363 7.54 -26.08 11.98
CA GLY A 363 8.12 -26.94 13.00
C GLY A 363 7.32 -28.20 13.30
N CYS A 364 6.77 -28.81 12.25
CA CYS A 364 5.95 -30.02 12.34
C CYS A 364 4.67 -29.84 13.18
N MET A 365 4.04 -28.67 13.10
CA MET A 365 2.78 -28.33 13.77
C MET A 365 1.70 -28.05 12.72
N ALA A 366 0.46 -28.48 12.96
CA ALA A 366 -0.68 -28.15 12.12
C ALA A 366 -1.96 -28.01 12.95
N LEU A 367 -2.93 -27.30 12.39
CA LEU A 367 -4.29 -27.24 12.90
C LEU A 367 -5.08 -28.44 12.38
N VAL A 368 -5.70 -29.18 13.28
CA VAL A 368 -6.31 -30.48 12.96
C VAL A 368 -7.68 -30.61 13.61
N GLU A 369 -8.61 -31.29 12.94
CA GLU A 369 -9.96 -31.45 13.46
C GLU A 369 -9.95 -32.24 14.79
N ALA A 370 -10.60 -31.69 15.82
CA ALA A 370 -10.60 -32.28 17.16
C ALA A 370 -11.53 -33.50 17.26
N GLU A 371 -12.71 -33.44 16.64
CA GLU A 371 -13.79 -34.42 16.78
C GLU A 371 -13.39 -35.85 16.36
N PRO A 372 -12.73 -36.07 15.19
CA PRO A 372 -12.40 -37.43 14.73
C PRO A 372 -11.43 -38.19 15.64
N PHE A 373 -10.71 -37.48 16.52
CA PHE A 373 -9.67 -38.04 17.39
C PHE A 373 -9.98 -37.84 18.88
N GLY A 374 -11.22 -37.47 19.22
CA GLY A 374 -11.66 -37.26 20.60
C GLY A 374 -10.93 -36.11 21.30
N GLY A 375 -10.53 -35.08 20.54
CA GLY A 375 -9.82 -33.89 21.01
C GLY A 375 -8.38 -34.16 21.46
N ARG A 376 -7.75 -35.27 21.04
CA ARG A 376 -6.42 -35.67 21.52
C ARG A 376 -5.38 -35.74 20.42
N CYS A 377 -4.29 -34.99 20.58
CA CYS A 377 -3.18 -35.01 19.64
C CYS A 377 -2.38 -36.32 19.64
N ASP A 378 -2.35 -37.10 20.73
CA ASP A 378 -1.73 -38.43 20.70
C ASP A 378 -2.43 -39.37 19.71
N LYS A 379 -3.77 -39.38 19.69
CA LYS A 379 -4.58 -40.15 18.75
C LYS A 379 -4.47 -39.64 17.33
N TYR A 380 -4.41 -38.32 17.18
CA TYR A 380 -4.17 -37.71 15.89
C TYR A 380 -2.82 -38.14 15.29
N CYS A 381 -1.71 -37.91 16.01
CA CYS A 381 -0.36 -38.24 15.50
C CYS A 381 -0.17 -39.75 15.28
N GLU A 382 -0.74 -40.59 16.15
CA GLU A 382 -0.74 -42.05 15.98
C GLU A 382 -1.41 -42.49 14.66
N SER A 383 -2.42 -41.75 14.18
CA SER A 383 -3.24 -42.13 13.02
C SER A 383 -2.45 -42.22 11.70
N PHE A 384 -1.32 -41.53 11.60
CA PHE A 384 -0.42 -41.58 10.44
C PHE A 384 1.02 -41.96 10.84
N GLY A 385 1.19 -42.68 11.95
CA GLY A 385 2.46 -43.29 12.35
C GLY A 385 3.48 -42.33 12.99
N HIS A 386 3.01 -41.24 13.57
CA HIS A 386 3.82 -40.24 14.27
C HIS A 386 3.57 -40.27 15.78
N VAL A 387 4.44 -39.59 16.53
CA VAL A 387 4.30 -39.40 17.98
C VAL A 387 3.99 -37.94 18.25
N CYS A 388 3.04 -37.68 19.14
CA CYS A 388 2.73 -36.33 19.58
C CYS A 388 3.89 -35.77 20.42
N TYR A 389 4.39 -34.63 19.99
CA TYR A 389 5.43 -33.87 20.69
C TYR A 389 4.81 -32.77 21.55
N GLN A 390 3.80 -32.05 21.01
CA GLN A 390 3.09 -30.99 21.71
C GLN A 390 1.63 -30.95 21.27
N ALA A 391 0.74 -30.57 22.19
CA ALA A 391 -0.67 -30.33 21.94
C ALA A 391 -1.06 -28.95 22.46
N ALA A 392 -1.88 -28.23 21.72
CA ALA A 392 -2.33 -26.91 22.08
C ALA A 392 -3.70 -26.61 21.46
N GLU A 393 -4.38 -25.65 22.06
CA GLU A 393 -5.49 -24.93 21.45
C GLU A 393 -4.94 -23.69 20.74
N GLU A 394 -5.51 -23.36 19.60
CA GLU A 394 -5.26 -22.19 18.76
C GLU A 394 -5.99 -20.91 19.21
N VAL A 395 -5.49 -19.77 18.74
CA VAL A 395 -6.21 -18.50 18.72
C VAL A 395 -6.77 -18.29 17.32
N ASN A 396 -8.09 -18.13 17.16
CA ASN A 396 -8.71 -17.69 15.90
C ASN A 396 -8.22 -18.47 14.64
N GLU A 397 -8.29 -19.80 14.65
CA GLU A 397 -8.01 -20.64 13.47
C GLU A 397 -6.59 -20.40 12.88
N ASN A 398 -5.58 -20.19 13.74
CA ASN A 398 -4.21 -19.94 13.31
C ASN A 398 -3.17 -20.68 14.17
N CYS A 399 -1.88 -20.48 13.88
CA CYS A 399 -0.79 -21.18 14.55
C CYS A 399 -0.42 -20.64 15.95
N ALA A 400 -1.11 -19.62 16.46
CA ALA A 400 -0.84 -19.06 17.78
C ALA A 400 -1.50 -19.91 18.87
N VAL A 401 -0.73 -20.25 19.90
CA VAL A 401 -1.20 -21.09 21.01
C VAL A 401 -2.00 -20.26 22.01
N LYS A 402 -3.29 -20.57 22.16
CA LYS A 402 -4.18 -20.05 23.20
C LYS A 402 -3.88 -20.67 24.57
N PHE A 403 -3.71 -22.00 24.61
CA PHE A 403 -3.16 -22.71 25.77
C PHE A 403 -2.56 -24.05 25.34
N THR A 404 -1.57 -24.55 26.08
CA THR A 404 -1.00 -25.89 25.85
C THR A 404 -1.76 -26.96 26.64
N SER A 405 -1.88 -28.15 26.06
CA SER A 405 -2.42 -29.34 26.71
C SER A 405 -1.38 -30.47 26.66
N ARG A 406 -1.59 -31.50 27.47
CA ARG A 406 -0.83 -32.74 27.30
C ARG A 406 -1.38 -33.49 26.09
N CYS A 407 -0.51 -34.14 25.33
CA CYS A 407 -0.88 -34.94 24.16
C CYS A 407 -1.97 -36.00 24.44
N ASP A 408 -2.04 -36.53 25.66
CA ASP A 408 -3.01 -37.56 26.08
C ASP A 408 -4.32 -37.00 26.68
N VAL A 409 -4.45 -35.67 26.77
CA VAL A 409 -5.61 -34.99 27.35
C VAL A 409 -6.47 -34.40 26.23
N ALA A 410 -7.77 -34.65 26.29
CA ALA A 410 -8.72 -34.10 25.34
C ALA A 410 -8.87 -32.59 25.51
N ILE A 411 -8.67 -31.84 24.43
CA ILE A 411 -9.03 -30.44 24.28
C ILE A 411 -10.51 -30.41 23.89
N THR A 412 -11.36 -29.87 24.78
CA THR A 412 -12.83 -29.93 24.66
C THR A 412 -13.42 -28.54 24.51
N GLY A 413 -14.49 -28.40 23.73
CA GLY A 413 -15.17 -27.11 23.52
C GLY A 413 -14.61 -26.30 22.34
N THR A 414 -13.80 -26.94 21.49
CA THR A 414 -13.23 -26.44 20.23
C THR A 414 -13.58 -27.40 19.08
N SER A 415 -13.52 -26.91 17.84
CA SER A 415 -13.68 -27.71 16.60
C SER A 415 -12.40 -28.41 16.18
N ASP A 416 -11.26 -27.89 16.61
CA ASP A 416 -9.94 -28.10 16.06
C ASP A 416 -8.89 -27.93 17.17
N MET A 417 -7.65 -28.30 16.88
CA MET A 417 -6.55 -28.23 17.84
C MET A 417 -5.21 -28.16 17.11
N LEU A 418 -4.22 -27.53 17.74
CA LEU A 418 -2.83 -27.54 17.27
C LEU A 418 -2.13 -28.81 17.76
N CYS A 419 -1.71 -29.64 16.81
CA CYS A 419 -0.91 -30.83 17.09
C CYS A 419 0.47 -30.74 16.44
N THR A 420 1.51 -30.93 17.24
CA THR A 420 2.89 -31.09 16.78
C THR A 420 3.24 -32.58 16.75
N CYS A 421 3.46 -33.14 15.57
CA CYS A 421 3.72 -34.57 15.37
C CYS A 421 5.11 -34.81 14.81
N ARG A 422 5.87 -35.73 15.40
CA ARG A 422 7.23 -36.10 14.97
C ARG A 422 7.32 -37.57 14.56
N HIS A 423 8.30 -37.91 13.72
CA HIS A 423 8.63 -39.31 13.48
C HIS A 423 9.06 -39.98 14.81
N PRO A 424 8.70 -41.25 15.05
CA PRO A 424 9.12 -41.95 16.26
C PRO A 424 10.64 -41.96 16.49
N GLN A 425 11.42 -41.88 15.41
CA GLN A 425 12.88 -41.87 15.42
C GLN A 425 13.50 -40.47 15.66
N SER A 426 12.70 -39.40 15.55
CA SER A 426 13.15 -38.01 15.68
C SER A 426 12.78 -37.36 17.03
N MET A 427 12.22 -38.14 17.96
CA MET A 427 11.81 -37.64 19.28
C MET A 427 13.00 -37.07 20.09
N ASP A 428 14.20 -37.63 19.92
CA ASP A 428 15.41 -37.23 20.63
C ASP A 428 16.43 -36.47 19.73
N GLU A 429 16.04 -36.07 18.52
CA GLU A 429 16.93 -35.39 17.56
C GLU A 429 17.00 -33.88 17.84
N PRO A 430 18.16 -33.33 18.28
CA PRO A 430 18.26 -31.92 18.70
C PRO A 430 17.98 -30.90 17.59
N LYS A 431 18.13 -31.32 16.33
CA LYS A 431 17.84 -30.51 15.14
C LYS A 431 16.33 -30.35 14.87
N CYS A 432 15.49 -31.10 15.60
CA CYS A 432 14.04 -31.06 15.51
C CYS A 432 13.42 -30.18 16.59
N ASP A 433 14.22 -29.62 17.50
CA ASP A 433 13.74 -28.79 18.61
C ASP A 433 13.58 -27.33 18.17
N TRP A 434 12.32 -26.91 18.06
CA TRP A 434 11.91 -25.55 17.69
C TRP A 434 11.63 -24.73 18.97
N PRO A 435 11.87 -23.40 18.96
CA PRO A 435 11.57 -22.56 20.11
C PRO A 435 10.07 -22.63 20.45
N GLU A 436 9.77 -22.91 21.71
CA GLU A 436 8.42 -23.09 22.23
C GLU A 436 7.64 -21.75 22.19
N PRO A 437 6.39 -21.72 21.70
CA PRO A 437 5.54 -20.52 21.81
C PRO A 437 5.23 -20.21 23.28
N GLU A 438 5.44 -18.97 23.72
CA GLU A 438 5.16 -18.56 25.10
C GLU A 438 3.65 -18.67 25.43
N PRO A 439 3.25 -19.31 26.56
CA PRO A 439 1.85 -19.47 26.93
C PRO A 439 1.23 -18.16 27.45
N LEU A 440 -0.01 -17.88 27.04
CA LEU A 440 -0.80 -16.75 27.54
C LEU A 440 -1.21 -16.93 29.01
N PRO A 441 -1.32 -15.84 29.80
CA PRO A 441 -1.69 -15.88 31.22
C PRO A 441 -3.18 -16.25 31.43
N PRO A 442 -3.54 -16.89 32.56
CA PRO A 442 -4.90 -17.36 32.83
C PRO A 442 -5.90 -16.22 33.08
N THR A 443 -7.13 -16.42 32.63
CA THR A 443 -8.26 -15.47 32.73
C THR A 443 -8.81 -15.38 34.17
N PRO A 444 -8.91 -14.19 34.78
CA PRO A 444 -9.45 -14.03 36.15
C PRO A 444 -10.97 -13.73 36.20
N SER A 445 -11.57 -14.03 37.36
CA SER A 445 -12.99 -13.83 37.68
C SER A 445 -13.38 -12.35 37.91
N PRO A 446 -14.57 -11.88 37.45
CA PRO A 446 -15.07 -10.50 37.59
C PRO A 446 -15.18 -9.96 39.03
N ASP A 447 -15.34 -10.83 40.03
CA ASP A 447 -15.49 -10.44 41.44
C ASP A 447 -14.22 -9.79 42.04
N ALA A 448 -13.09 -9.96 41.36
CA ALA A 448 -11.85 -9.31 41.74
C ALA A 448 -11.87 -7.79 41.46
N CYS A 449 -12.57 -7.34 40.41
CA CYS A 449 -12.45 -5.97 39.88
C CYS A 449 -13.39 -4.94 40.51
N CYS A 450 -14.63 -5.33 40.80
CA CYS A 450 -15.61 -4.44 41.42
C CYS A 450 -16.39 -5.16 42.52
N ARG A 451 -17.10 -4.38 43.32
CA ARG A 451 -18.15 -4.92 44.19
C ARG A 451 -19.29 -5.42 43.31
N ASN A 452 -19.99 -6.47 43.75
CA ASN A 452 -21.16 -6.98 43.06
C ASN A 452 -22.15 -5.83 42.74
N PRO A 453 -22.60 -5.68 41.48
CA PRO A 453 -23.49 -4.59 41.05
C PRO A 453 -24.77 -4.43 41.88
N SER A 454 -25.28 -5.51 42.49
CA SER A 454 -26.44 -5.45 43.40
C SER A 454 -26.17 -4.68 44.70
N GLN A 455 -24.91 -4.36 45.00
CA GLN A 455 -24.48 -3.63 46.20
C GLN A 455 -24.09 -2.17 45.89
N TRP A 456 -24.31 -1.72 44.66
CA TRP A 456 -24.01 -0.37 44.23
C TRP A 456 -25.13 0.59 44.67
N PRO A 457 -24.80 1.77 45.20
CA PRO A 457 -25.80 2.75 45.58
C PRO A 457 -26.48 3.34 44.34
N SER A 458 -27.73 3.78 44.44
CA SER A 458 -28.33 4.66 43.43
C SER A 458 -28.32 4.15 41.98
N VAL A 459 -28.33 2.82 41.79
CA VAL A 459 -28.52 2.18 40.48
C VAL A 459 -29.94 2.47 40.00
N ASP A 460 -30.06 3.08 38.82
CA ASP A 460 -31.36 3.43 38.26
C ASP A 460 -32.05 2.17 37.72
N ASN A 461 -33.31 1.99 38.11
CA ASN A 461 -34.16 0.87 37.73
C ASN A 461 -33.52 -0.54 37.91
N GLY A 462 -32.43 -0.66 38.69
CA GLY A 462 -31.69 -1.91 38.87
C GLY A 462 -30.88 -2.37 37.64
N VAL A 463 -30.63 -1.49 36.68
CA VAL A 463 -29.90 -1.82 35.45
C VAL A 463 -28.40 -1.95 35.74
N THR A 464 -27.95 -3.20 35.85
CA THR A 464 -26.54 -3.57 36.00
C THR A 464 -26.03 -4.13 34.69
N CYS A 465 -24.88 -3.64 34.24
CA CYS A 465 -24.23 -4.04 33.00
C CYS A 465 -23.05 -4.97 33.29
N ASP A 466 -22.56 -5.66 32.26
CA ASP A 466 -21.34 -6.46 32.37
C ASP A 466 -20.11 -5.58 32.65
N ASP A 467 -19.03 -6.21 33.12
CA ASP A 467 -17.73 -5.55 33.30
C ASP A 467 -17.79 -4.31 34.22
N CYS A 468 -18.34 -4.49 35.41
CA CYS A 468 -18.31 -3.49 36.47
C CYS A 468 -18.93 -2.15 36.08
N MET A 469 -20.06 -2.18 35.36
CA MET A 469 -20.80 -1.00 34.92
C MET A 469 -22.27 -1.08 35.36
N ALA A 470 -22.88 0.06 35.64
CA ALA A 470 -24.31 0.14 35.93
C ALA A 470 -24.87 1.49 35.47
N LEU A 471 -26.18 1.53 35.26
CA LEU A 471 -26.92 2.77 35.05
C LEU A 471 -27.27 3.36 36.41
N VAL A 472 -26.97 4.65 36.64
CA VAL A 472 -27.03 5.25 37.98
C VAL A 472 -27.63 6.65 37.91
N VAL A 473 -28.42 7.02 38.92
CA VAL A 473 -29.09 8.33 38.94
C VAL A 473 -28.08 9.47 39.12
N THR A 474 -28.25 10.57 38.38
CA THR A 474 -27.28 11.69 38.35
C THR A 474 -27.39 12.64 39.54
N ALA A 475 -28.60 12.82 40.07
CA ALA A 475 -28.97 13.89 41.02
C ALA A 475 -28.12 13.98 42.31
N PRO A 476 -27.66 12.87 42.95
CA PRO A 476 -26.83 12.97 44.16
C PRO A 476 -25.37 13.34 43.88
N TYR A 477 -24.91 13.21 42.63
CA TYR A 477 -23.49 13.13 42.29
C TYR A 477 -23.02 14.26 41.37
N GLY A 478 -23.85 15.29 41.19
CA GLY A 478 -23.53 16.42 40.31
C GLY A 478 -23.34 16.00 38.85
N ASN A 479 -24.02 14.93 38.45
CA ASN A 479 -23.95 14.31 37.13
C ASN A 479 -22.55 13.78 36.74
N ARG A 480 -21.71 13.38 37.72
CA ARG A 480 -20.37 12.87 37.44
C ARG A 480 -20.15 11.48 38.01
N CYS A 481 -19.58 10.60 37.18
CA CYS A 481 -19.29 9.23 37.59
C CYS A 481 -18.14 9.14 38.60
N ASP A 482 -17.20 10.09 38.63
CA ASP A 482 -16.15 10.11 39.66
C ASP A 482 -16.73 10.26 41.08
N LYS A 483 -17.71 11.16 41.26
CA LYS A 483 -18.44 11.36 42.52
C LYS A 483 -19.31 10.18 42.87
N TYR A 484 -19.92 9.56 41.86
CA TYR A 484 -20.67 8.33 42.05
C TYR A 484 -19.78 7.19 42.57
N CYS A 485 -18.70 6.83 41.85
CA CYS A 485 -17.84 5.72 42.24
C CYS A 485 -17.13 5.96 43.57
N GLU A 486 -16.74 7.20 43.87
CA GLU A 486 -16.14 7.60 45.16
C GLU A 486 -17.09 7.31 46.34
N SER A 487 -18.40 7.40 46.13
CA SER A 487 -19.41 7.24 47.19
C SER A 487 -19.45 5.85 47.84
N PHE A 488 -18.88 4.83 47.18
CA PHE A 488 -18.79 3.46 47.71
C PHE A 488 -17.38 2.86 47.61
N ASP A 489 -16.36 3.72 47.71
CA ASP A 489 -14.93 3.38 47.74
C ASP A 489 -14.40 2.70 46.47
N HIS A 490 -14.99 3.05 45.34
CA HIS A 490 -14.53 2.66 44.00
C HIS A 490 -13.96 3.87 43.27
N VAL A 491 -13.36 3.62 42.12
CA VAL A 491 -12.84 4.65 41.24
C VAL A 491 -13.51 4.50 39.88
N CYS A 492 -13.93 5.63 39.32
CA CYS A 492 -14.52 5.66 37.99
C CYS A 492 -13.46 5.33 36.95
N VAL A 493 -13.82 4.43 36.03
CA VAL A 493 -12.97 4.04 34.90
C VAL A 493 -13.59 4.39 33.55
N ALA A 494 -14.91 4.54 33.50
CA ALA A 494 -15.64 5.05 32.34
C ALA A 494 -16.95 5.74 32.78
N ALA A 495 -17.35 6.74 32.01
CA ALA A 495 -18.61 7.47 32.16
C ALA A 495 -19.27 7.62 30.79
N ALA A 496 -20.56 7.36 30.70
CA ALA A 496 -21.30 7.48 29.46
C ALA A 496 -22.75 7.85 29.70
N GLU A 497 -23.35 8.46 28.68
CA GLU A 497 -24.79 8.50 28.53
C GLU A 497 -25.27 7.23 27.84
N GLU A 498 -26.48 6.81 28.21
CA GLU A 498 -27.12 5.58 27.81
C GLU A 498 -28.08 5.77 26.61
N GLN A 499 -28.51 4.69 25.94
CA GLN A 499 -29.61 4.71 24.96
C GLN A 499 -30.88 3.99 25.44
N ASN A 500 -31.90 4.73 25.87
CA ASN A 500 -33.22 4.17 26.23
C ASN A 500 -33.22 3.27 27.48
N GLU A 501 -32.75 3.80 28.60
CA GLU A 501 -32.64 3.18 29.93
C GLU A 501 -31.91 1.82 29.91
N ASN A 502 -30.84 1.68 29.12
CA ASN A 502 -30.12 0.41 28.93
C ASN A 502 -28.59 0.53 29.07
N CYS A 503 -27.86 -0.56 28.76
CA CYS A 503 -26.40 -0.62 28.84
C CYS A 503 -25.69 -0.21 27.53
N GLU A 504 -26.43 0.25 26.53
CA GLU A 504 -25.89 0.72 25.27
C GLU A 504 -25.49 2.19 25.40
N ILE A 505 -24.28 2.50 24.95
CA ILE A 505 -23.73 3.84 25.08
C ILE A 505 -24.31 4.74 23.97
N GLN A 506 -24.86 5.88 24.33
CA GLN A 506 -25.21 6.96 23.39
C GLN A 506 -23.99 7.83 23.09
N TYR A 507 -23.31 8.31 24.13
CA TYR A 507 -22.04 9.03 24.02
C TYR A 507 -21.25 8.89 25.32
N THR A 508 -19.92 9.04 25.25
CA THR A 508 -19.03 8.93 26.42
C THR A 508 -18.62 10.30 26.95
N LYS A 509 -18.35 10.40 28.26
CA LYS A 509 -17.74 11.56 28.93
C LYS A 509 -16.54 11.14 29.77
N ARG A 510 -15.70 12.10 30.17
CA ARG A 510 -14.70 11.80 31.20
C ARG A 510 -15.38 11.60 32.55
N CYS A 511 -14.76 10.81 33.41
CA CYS A 511 -15.27 10.55 34.76
C CYS A 511 -15.48 11.83 35.60
N ASP A 512 -14.67 12.86 35.37
CA ASP A 512 -14.73 14.17 36.05
C ASP A 512 -15.61 15.21 35.35
N GLU A 513 -16.20 14.87 34.19
CA GLU A 513 -17.10 15.75 33.44
C GLU A 513 -18.56 15.48 33.82
N PRO A 514 -19.40 16.54 33.93
CA PRO A 514 -20.82 16.37 34.10
C PRO A 514 -21.47 15.89 32.80
N ILE A 515 -22.36 14.91 32.92
CA ILE A 515 -23.27 14.48 31.85
C ILE A 515 -24.55 15.31 32.00
N GLU A 516 -24.75 16.27 31.09
CA GLU A 516 -25.83 17.26 31.20
C GLU A 516 -27.06 16.85 30.38
N GLY A 517 -28.24 17.26 30.85
CA GLY A 517 -29.50 17.02 30.13
C GLY A 517 -30.10 15.63 30.30
N THR A 518 -29.63 14.86 31.28
CA THR A 518 -30.06 13.48 31.58
C THR A 518 -30.39 13.27 33.08
N SER A 519 -31.17 12.24 33.40
CA SER A 519 -31.55 11.82 34.76
C SER A 519 -30.61 10.79 35.38
N ASP A 520 -29.82 10.15 34.54
CA ASP A 520 -29.10 8.92 34.79
C ASP A 520 -27.85 8.88 33.91
N MET A 521 -26.95 7.96 34.21
CA MET A 521 -25.68 7.85 33.50
C MET A 521 -25.09 6.46 33.71
N LEU A 522 -24.39 5.95 32.70
CA LEU A 522 -23.62 4.72 32.79
C LEU A 522 -22.29 5.02 33.47
N CYS A 523 -22.09 4.47 34.67
CA CYS A 523 -20.84 4.57 35.40
C CYS A 523 -20.19 3.20 35.51
N LYS A 524 -18.90 3.12 35.13
CA LYS A 524 -18.06 1.95 35.36
C LYS A 524 -17.12 2.21 36.52
N CYS A 525 -17.17 1.37 37.55
CA CYS A 525 -16.48 1.58 38.82
C CYS A 525 -15.69 0.33 39.24
N VAL A 526 -14.42 0.51 39.61
CA VAL A 526 -13.53 -0.58 40.09
C VAL A 526 -13.01 -0.30 41.50
N LYS A 527 -12.58 -1.34 42.22
CA LYS A 527 -11.98 -1.18 43.56
C LYS A 527 -10.68 -0.37 43.46
N LYS A 528 -10.41 0.51 44.43
CA LYS A 528 -9.15 1.31 44.49
C LYS A 528 -7.87 0.46 44.41
N ASN A 529 -7.92 -0.76 44.97
CA ASN A 529 -6.81 -1.72 44.96
C ASN A 529 -7.14 -2.93 44.06
N ALA A 530 -7.84 -2.71 42.95
CA ALA A 530 -8.16 -3.78 42.01
C ALA A 530 -6.85 -4.37 41.43
N PRO A 531 -6.80 -5.69 41.18
CA PRO A 531 -5.64 -6.31 40.54
C PRO A 531 -5.29 -5.69 39.17
N PRO A 532 -4.04 -5.84 38.69
CA PRO A 532 -3.55 -5.21 37.45
C PRO A 532 -4.32 -5.57 36.18
N PHE A 533 -5.07 -6.67 36.18
CA PHE A 533 -5.90 -7.12 35.07
C PHE A 533 -7.27 -6.43 35.00
N CYS A 534 -7.63 -5.65 36.03
CA CYS A 534 -8.90 -4.94 36.07
C CYS A 534 -8.79 -3.59 35.33
N PRO A 535 -9.89 -3.08 34.75
CA PRO A 535 -9.90 -1.76 34.11
C PRO A 535 -9.38 -0.69 35.08
N ALA A 536 -8.36 0.07 34.69
CA ALA A 536 -7.78 1.10 35.54
C ALA A 536 -8.51 2.46 35.36
N PRO A 537 -8.56 3.31 36.41
CA PRO A 537 -9.08 4.67 36.29
C PRO A 537 -8.31 5.50 35.25
N PRO A 538 -8.97 6.37 34.47
CA PRO A 538 -8.26 7.31 33.61
C PRO A 538 -7.38 8.21 34.49
N ALA A 539 -6.08 8.21 34.23
CA ALA A 539 -5.15 9.10 34.90
C ALA A 539 -5.55 10.57 34.63
N PRO A 540 -5.31 11.51 35.58
CA PRO A 540 -5.39 12.95 35.27
C PRO A 540 -4.49 13.25 34.06
N PRO A 541 -4.81 14.25 33.23
CA PRO A 541 -4.17 14.45 31.93
C PRO A 541 -2.69 14.80 32.11
N ALA A 542 -1.87 13.76 32.10
CA ALA A 542 -0.48 13.74 31.75
C ALA A 542 -0.39 13.49 30.23
N PRO A 543 0.66 13.96 29.55
CA PRO A 543 0.75 13.94 28.10
C PRO A 543 0.48 12.54 27.58
N THR A 544 -0.35 12.49 26.53
CA THR A 544 -0.82 11.32 25.81
C THR A 544 0.29 10.25 25.71
N PRO A 545 0.12 9.03 26.26
CA PRO A 545 1.03 7.97 25.93
C PRO A 545 0.80 7.63 24.46
N GLU A 546 1.84 7.84 23.65
CA GLU A 546 1.95 7.34 22.29
C GLU A 546 1.55 5.86 22.23
N PRO A 547 0.97 5.39 21.11
CA PRO A 547 0.73 3.97 20.91
C PRO A 547 2.04 3.25 21.20
N THR A 548 2.06 2.39 22.22
CA THR A 548 3.27 1.65 22.56
C THR A 548 3.56 0.76 21.35
N PRO A 549 4.66 0.98 20.62
CA PRO A 549 4.97 0.17 19.46
C PRO A 549 5.09 -1.28 19.92
N SER A 550 4.57 -2.20 19.10
CA SER A 550 4.87 -3.61 19.26
C SER A 550 6.40 -3.76 19.41
N PRO A 551 6.91 -4.46 20.43
CA PRO A 551 8.35 -4.64 20.63
C PRO A 551 9.06 -5.17 19.38
N ASP A 552 8.31 -5.84 18.49
CA ASP A 552 8.79 -6.47 17.27
C ASP A 552 8.51 -5.65 15.98
N ALA A 553 7.89 -4.48 16.08
CA ALA A 553 7.64 -3.65 14.90
C ALA A 553 8.98 -3.13 14.33
N ARG A 554 9.24 -3.39 13.04
CA ARG A 554 10.43 -2.90 12.34
C ARG A 554 10.57 -1.39 12.42
N ILE A 555 9.46 -0.65 12.31
CA ILE A 555 9.43 0.82 12.33
C ILE A 555 8.63 1.25 13.54
N GLN A 556 9.21 2.13 14.37
CA GLN A 556 8.59 2.57 15.62
C GLN A 556 8.80 4.06 15.81
N VAL A 557 7.78 4.75 16.33
CA VAL A 557 7.93 6.09 16.90
C VAL A 557 8.06 5.93 18.42
N VAL A 558 9.18 6.38 18.97
CA VAL A 558 9.44 6.30 20.42
C VAL A 558 9.88 7.68 20.90
N GLY A 559 8.95 8.39 21.55
CA GLY A 559 9.12 9.80 21.85
C GLY A 559 9.47 10.57 20.58
N LYS A 560 10.54 11.36 20.64
CA LYS A 560 10.96 12.25 19.53
C LYS A 560 11.79 11.55 18.44
N GLN A 561 11.84 10.23 18.43
CA GLN A 561 12.66 9.45 17.49
C GLN A 561 11.80 8.55 16.61
N LEU A 562 12.22 8.43 15.35
CA LEU A 562 11.81 7.36 14.45
C LEU A 562 12.90 6.29 14.51
N LEU A 563 12.52 5.07 14.88
CA LEU A 563 13.40 3.91 14.96
C LEU A 563 13.11 2.99 13.78
N VAL A 564 14.17 2.47 13.16
CA VAL A 564 14.10 1.34 12.21
C VAL A 564 15.00 0.24 12.74
N ASP A 565 14.45 -0.96 12.92
CA ASP A 565 15.13 -2.11 13.51
C ASP A 565 15.77 -1.76 14.88
N GLY A 566 15.02 -0.99 15.69
CA GLY A 566 15.45 -0.52 17.01
C GLY A 566 16.52 0.58 17.01
N LYS A 567 16.92 1.11 15.84
CA LYS A 567 17.96 2.15 15.72
C LYS A 567 17.35 3.49 15.30
N PRO A 568 17.74 4.62 15.95
CA PRO A 568 17.27 5.93 15.53
C PRO A 568 17.69 6.27 14.10
N LEU A 569 16.73 6.68 13.29
CA LEU A 569 16.92 7.06 11.90
C LEU A 569 16.92 8.59 11.76
N HIS A 570 17.90 9.12 11.02
CA HIS A 570 17.90 10.50 10.52
C HIS A 570 17.59 10.51 9.03
N LEU A 571 16.58 11.28 8.62
CA LEU A 571 16.16 11.47 7.23
C LEU A 571 17.04 12.53 6.57
N LYS A 572 18.01 12.08 5.77
CA LYS A 572 18.67 12.91 4.78
C LYS A 572 17.93 12.70 3.46
N GLY A 573 16.77 13.34 3.36
CA GLY A 573 15.80 13.09 2.31
C GLY A 573 15.75 14.15 1.22
N VAL A 574 15.07 13.81 0.13
CA VAL A 574 14.76 14.75 -0.96
C VAL A 574 13.30 14.60 -1.42
N ALA A 575 12.66 15.70 -1.79
CA ALA A 575 11.38 15.66 -2.48
C ALA A 575 11.59 15.16 -3.93
N TRP A 576 10.84 14.15 -4.35
CA TRP A 576 11.02 13.49 -5.65
C TRP A 576 9.71 13.40 -6.43
N ASN A 577 9.68 14.05 -7.60
CA ASN A 577 8.55 14.10 -8.52
C ASN A 577 9.07 14.15 -9.97
N PRO A 578 9.50 13.01 -10.54
CA PRO A 578 10.21 12.99 -11.81
C PRO A 578 9.25 13.22 -13.01
N VAL A 579 9.02 14.48 -13.34
CA VAL A 579 8.34 14.90 -14.58
C VAL A 579 9.43 15.22 -15.63
N PRO A 580 9.34 14.66 -16.85
CA PRO A 580 10.30 14.98 -17.91
C PRO A 580 10.13 16.42 -18.39
N LYS A 581 11.18 16.98 -18.99
CA LYS A 581 11.08 18.26 -19.71
C LYS A 581 9.95 18.23 -20.75
N GLY A 582 9.15 19.29 -20.80
CA GLY A 582 7.94 19.37 -21.63
C GLY A 582 6.69 18.72 -21.01
N GLY A 583 6.83 17.94 -19.93
CA GLY A 583 5.74 17.24 -19.27
C GLY A 583 5.05 18.07 -18.19
N ARG A 584 3.88 17.62 -17.72
CA ARG A 584 3.10 18.24 -16.63
C ARG A 584 2.73 17.23 -15.56
N HIS A 585 2.68 17.68 -14.31
CA HIS A 585 2.16 16.86 -13.22
C HIS A 585 0.62 16.93 -13.14
N PRO A 586 -0.07 15.82 -12.81
CA PRO A 586 0.49 14.47 -12.64
C PRO A 586 0.57 13.66 -13.95
N GLN A 587 0.13 14.20 -15.08
CA GLN A 587 -0.11 13.43 -16.32
C GLN A 587 1.14 12.75 -16.89
N ASP A 588 2.29 13.43 -16.82
CA ASP A 588 3.56 12.98 -17.39
C ASP A 588 4.56 12.53 -16.31
N LEU A 589 4.09 12.34 -15.07
CA LEU A 589 4.91 11.82 -13.98
C LEU A 589 5.41 10.41 -14.33
N ASP A 590 6.73 10.22 -14.38
CA ASP A 590 7.34 8.99 -14.89
C ASP A 590 8.44 8.48 -13.95
N PHE A 591 8.02 7.98 -12.79
CA PHE A 591 8.95 7.35 -11.85
C PHE A 591 9.74 6.21 -12.51
N ALA A 592 9.10 5.44 -13.40
CA ALA A 592 9.71 4.23 -13.92
C ALA A 592 10.90 4.51 -14.82
N ARG A 593 10.78 5.53 -15.69
CA ARG A 593 11.87 5.98 -16.54
C ARG A 593 13.07 6.49 -15.74
N PHE A 594 12.82 7.23 -14.67
CA PHE A 594 13.86 8.01 -14.00
C PHE A 594 14.44 7.33 -12.76
N VAL A 595 13.77 6.34 -12.17
CA VAL A 595 14.19 5.76 -10.87
C VAL A 595 15.63 5.26 -10.88
N GLU A 596 16.13 4.60 -11.93
CA GLU A 596 17.50 4.07 -11.93
C GLU A 596 18.56 5.17 -11.93
N GLU A 597 18.39 6.22 -12.75
CA GLU A 597 19.31 7.36 -12.84
C GLU A 597 19.21 8.25 -11.58
N ASP A 598 18.00 8.68 -11.25
CA ASP A 598 17.74 9.59 -10.15
C ASP A 598 18.21 8.97 -8.82
N SER A 599 17.87 7.70 -8.57
CA SER A 599 18.28 7.03 -7.33
C SER A 599 19.79 6.76 -7.26
N GLN A 600 20.48 6.57 -8.39
CA GLN A 600 21.94 6.48 -8.42
C GLN A 600 22.59 7.81 -8.00
N ILE A 601 22.07 8.92 -8.51
CA ILE A 601 22.52 10.25 -8.13
C ILE A 601 22.22 10.51 -6.66
N MET A 602 21.01 10.20 -6.19
CA MET A 602 20.63 10.30 -4.78
C MET A 602 21.60 9.54 -3.87
N GLN A 603 21.89 8.29 -4.21
CA GLN A 603 22.85 7.46 -3.46
C GLN A 603 24.24 8.10 -3.43
N SER A 604 24.70 8.69 -4.54
CA SER A 604 26.00 9.38 -4.60
C SER A 604 26.07 10.62 -3.68
N MET A 605 24.93 11.23 -3.38
CA MET A 605 24.82 12.32 -2.39
C MET A 605 24.58 11.81 -0.96
N GLY A 606 24.47 10.50 -0.77
CA GLY A 606 24.13 9.89 0.51
C GLY A 606 22.68 10.16 0.95
N ILE A 607 21.78 10.46 0.02
CA ILE A 607 20.34 10.54 0.31
C ILE A 607 19.85 9.16 0.70
N ASN A 608 19.09 9.08 1.79
CA ASN A 608 18.55 7.82 2.32
C ASN A 608 17.02 7.77 2.33
N ALA A 609 16.33 8.84 1.92
CA ALA A 609 14.88 8.84 1.86
C ALA A 609 14.36 9.73 0.72
N VAL A 610 13.23 9.36 0.14
CA VAL A 610 12.46 10.22 -0.77
C VAL A 610 11.06 10.46 -0.22
N ARG A 611 10.52 11.64 -0.47
CA ARG A 611 9.11 11.98 -0.28
C ARG A 611 8.49 12.23 -1.65
N THR A 612 7.34 11.63 -1.94
CA THR A 612 6.64 11.79 -3.22
C THR A 612 5.37 12.63 -3.08
N TYR A 613 4.80 13.06 -4.21
CA TYR A 613 3.52 13.80 -4.27
C TYR A 613 2.37 12.98 -4.86
N GLU A 614 2.68 11.89 -5.53
CA GLU A 614 1.75 10.82 -5.91
C GLU A 614 2.23 9.50 -5.30
N PRO A 615 1.33 8.54 -5.04
CA PRO A 615 1.70 7.27 -4.44
C PRO A 615 2.50 6.42 -5.43
N ILE A 616 3.66 5.90 -5.00
CA ILE A 616 4.35 4.82 -5.71
C ILE A 616 3.67 3.51 -5.33
N THR A 617 3.06 2.84 -6.31
CA THR A 617 2.41 1.52 -6.14
C THR A 617 3.11 0.39 -6.89
N ASP A 618 4.06 0.72 -7.76
CA ASP A 618 4.90 -0.25 -8.48
C ASP A 618 6.08 -0.70 -7.60
N THR A 619 6.12 -1.98 -7.30
CA THR A 619 7.16 -2.58 -6.45
C THR A 619 8.55 -2.52 -7.07
N TRP A 620 8.70 -2.48 -8.39
CA TRP A 620 10.02 -2.38 -9.02
C TRP A 620 10.70 -1.03 -8.73
N ILE A 621 9.93 0.05 -8.74
CA ILE A 621 10.43 1.39 -8.35
C ILE A 621 10.91 1.33 -6.90
N LEU A 622 10.11 0.73 -6.02
CA LEU A 622 10.45 0.59 -4.60
C LEU A 622 11.66 -0.32 -4.37
N ASP A 623 11.80 -1.43 -5.09
CA ASP A 623 12.96 -2.33 -5.05
C ASP A 623 14.24 -1.62 -5.49
N THR A 624 14.12 -0.74 -6.48
CA THR A 624 15.23 0.02 -7.05
C THR A 624 15.74 1.09 -6.09
N LEU A 625 14.83 1.77 -5.39
CA LEU A 625 15.15 2.66 -4.28
C LEU A 625 15.75 1.88 -3.10
N TRP A 626 15.14 0.74 -2.75
CA TRP A 626 15.53 -0.07 -1.61
C TRP A 626 16.94 -0.66 -1.74
N ARG A 627 17.30 -1.19 -2.91
CA ARG A 627 18.67 -1.68 -3.21
C ARG A 627 19.73 -0.60 -3.03
N ARG A 628 19.35 0.67 -3.11
CA ARG A 628 20.24 1.81 -2.91
C ARG A 628 20.22 2.37 -1.49
N GLY A 629 19.44 1.77 -0.59
CA GLY A 629 19.27 2.20 0.79
C GLY A 629 18.38 3.44 0.92
N ILE A 630 17.45 3.63 0.00
CA ILE A 630 16.53 4.77 -0.02
C ILE A 630 15.14 4.31 0.44
N TRP A 631 14.69 4.87 1.56
CA TRP A 631 13.33 4.72 2.09
C TRP A 631 12.34 5.63 1.38
N VAL A 632 11.05 5.29 1.46
CA VAL A 632 9.97 6.07 0.84
C VAL A 632 8.97 6.55 1.90
N VAL A 633 8.81 7.86 1.98
CA VAL A 633 7.67 8.53 2.61
C VAL A 633 6.61 8.69 1.52
N ASN A 634 5.71 7.71 1.44
CA ASN A 634 4.81 7.57 0.30
C ASN A 634 3.55 8.39 0.54
N SER A 635 3.29 9.40 -0.31
CA SER A 635 2.08 10.22 -0.18
C SER A 635 0.88 9.50 -0.76
N VAL A 636 -0.10 9.18 0.08
CA VAL A 636 -1.28 8.38 -0.30
C VAL A 636 -2.57 9.19 -0.37
N TYR A 637 -2.52 10.47 0.03
CA TYR A 637 -3.67 11.36 -0.04
C TYR A 637 -3.24 12.83 0.01
N ASN A 638 -3.33 13.59 -1.09
CA ASN A 638 -2.94 15.02 -1.11
C ASN A 638 -4.08 15.98 -1.48
N TRP A 639 -5.15 15.49 -2.12
CA TRP A 639 -6.22 16.32 -2.67
C TRP A 639 -7.57 16.07 -1.97
N GLY A 640 -8.18 17.13 -1.44
CA GLY A 640 -9.37 17.06 -0.57
C GLY A 640 -10.66 16.61 -1.26
N GLY A 641 -10.71 16.68 -2.59
CA GLY A 641 -11.87 16.22 -3.36
C GLY A 641 -11.98 14.70 -3.50
N ALA A 642 -10.91 13.96 -3.20
CA ALA A 642 -10.92 12.50 -3.19
C ALA A 642 -11.62 11.94 -1.93
N SER A 643 -12.19 10.74 -2.03
CA SER A 643 -12.72 10.02 -0.87
C SER A 643 -11.59 9.67 0.10
N ALA A 644 -11.87 9.65 1.41
CA ALA A 644 -10.87 9.16 2.37
C ALA A 644 -10.48 7.70 2.08
N ARG A 645 -11.40 6.92 1.50
CA ARG A 645 -11.17 5.52 1.13
C ARG A 645 -10.17 5.36 -0.02
N ASP A 646 -9.93 6.40 -0.81
CA ASP A 646 -9.02 6.33 -1.96
C ASP A 646 -7.57 6.09 -1.52
N ALA A 647 -7.21 6.47 -0.29
CA ALA A 647 -5.92 6.16 0.33
C ALA A 647 -5.68 4.65 0.54
N ALA A 648 -6.74 3.83 0.57
CA ALA A 648 -6.63 2.40 0.85
C ALA A 648 -5.88 1.63 -0.24
N ASN A 649 -6.10 1.97 -1.50
CA ASN A 649 -5.53 1.23 -2.63
C ASN A 649 -4.00 1.32 -2.69
N PRO A 650 -3.38 2.51 -2.65
CA PRO A 650 -1.93 2.60 -2.64
C PRO A 650 -1.31 1.99 -1.37
N VAL A 651 -1.96 2.10 -0.21
CA VAL A 651 -1.50 1.44 1.03
C VAL A 651 -1.47 -0.07 0.88
N LYS A 652 -2.59 -0.70 0.49
CA LYS A 652 -2.67 -2.16 0.30
C LYS A 652 -1.67 -2.68 -0.73
N ALA A 653 -1.38 -1.90 -1.77
CA ALA A 653 -0.50 -2.33 -2.85
C ALA A 653 0.94 -2.57 -2.38
N VAL A 654 1.44 -1.75 -1.45
CA VAL A 654 2.89 -1.74 -1.14
C VAL A 654 3.24 -1.71 0.35
N LYS A 655 2.27 -1.82 1.27
CA LYS A 655 2.53 -1.81 2.71
C LYS A 655 3.57 -2.83 3.19
N ASP A 656 3.68 -3.99 2.52
CA ASP A 656 4.62 -5.04 2.92
C ASP A 656 6.02 -4.84 2.30
N HIS A 657 6.20 -3.81 1.47
CA HIS A 657 7.46 -3.55 0.79
C HIS A 657 8.48 -2.87 1.74
N PRO A 658 9.71 -3.39 1.89
CA PRO A 658 10.68 -2.92 2.89
C PRO A 658 11.17 -1.47 2.70
N ALA A 659 11.00 -0.91 1.51
CA ALA A 659 11.29 0.50 1.22
C ALA A 659 10.31 1.47 1.91
N ILE A 660 9.07 1.06 2.17
CA ILE A 660 8.07 1.95 2.76
C ILE A 660 8.48 2.26 4.20
N LEU A 661 8.51 3.54 4.53
CA LEU A 661 8.90 4.02 5.85
C LEU A 661 7.71 4.58 6.63
N MET A 662 6.88 5.39 5.98
CA MET A 662 5.68 5.98 6.58
C MET A 662 4.72 6.44 5.48
N TRP A 663 3.45 6.60 5.83
CA TRP A 663 2.41 7.12 4.95
C TRP A 663 2.23 8.62 5.15
N SER A 664 2.36 9.41 4.09
CA SER A 664 2.12 10.86 4.14
C SER A 664 0.70 11.19 3.67
N ILE A 665 -0.04 11.97 4.47
CA ILE A 665 -1.40 12.41 4.18
C ILE A 665 -1.56 13.94 4.34
N GLY A 666 -2.10 14.56 3.31
CA GLY A 666 -2.21 16.01 3.16
C GLY A 666 -0.89 16.68 2.82
N ASN A 667 -1.00 17.83 2.15
CA ASN A 667 0.11 18.73 1.87
C ASN A 667 -0.30 20.17 2.15
N GLU A 668 0.35 20.82 3.12
CA GLU A 668 0.12 22.23 3.52
C GLU A 668 -1.36 22.62 3.62
N TRP A 669 -2.18 21.70 4.11
CA TRP A 669 -3.63 21.81 4.06
C TRP A 669 -4.17 22.99 4.87
N ASN A 670 -3.40 23.50 5.82
CA ASN A 670 -3.71 24.72 6.57
C ASN A 670 -3.65 26.00 5.71
N TYR A 671 -2.93 25.97 4.59
CA TYR A 671 -2.87 27.09 3.64
C TYR A 671 -3.81 26.90 2.46
N ASN A 672 -3.83 25.70 1.86
CA ASN A 672 -4.57 25.46 0.62
C ASN A 672 -5.97 24.86 0.82
N GLY A 673 -6.34 24.47 2.05
CA GLY A 673 -7.64 23.83 2.33
C GLY A 673 -7.80 22.49 1.59
N LEU A 674 -6.70 21.74 1.44
CA LEU A 674 -6.52 20.56 0.57
C LEU A 674 -6.95 20.80 -0.89
N TYR A 675 -6.65 22.00 -1.40
CA TYR A 675 -6.84 22.43 -2.78
C TYR A 675 -8.30 22.47 -3.27
N VAL A 676 -9.26 22.37 -2.36
CA VAL A 676 -10.71 22.49 -2.65
C VAL A 676 -11.36 23.61 -1.83
N GLY A 677 -10.56 24.43 -1.15
CA GLY A 677 -11.04 25.56 -0.35
C GLY A 677 -11.78 25.16 0.92
N SER A 678 -11.51 23.96 1.46
CA SER A 678 -12.10 23.51 2.72
C SER A 678 -11.66 24.37 3.89
N SER A 679 -12.50 24.49 4.91
CA SER A 679 -12.12 25.20 6.15
C SER A 679 -11.05 24.42 6.91
N PHE A 680 -10.34 25.09 7.81
CA PHE A 680 -9.33 24.47 8.66
C PHE A 680 -9.86 23.25 9.44
N PHE A 681 -11.07 23.35 10.00
CA PHE A 681 -11.68 22.25 10.77
C PHE A 681 -12.18 21.12 9.87
N ASP A 682 -12.65 21.42 8.66
CA ASP A 682 -13.01 20.39 7.69
C ASP A 682 -11.78 19.62 7.21
N CYS A 683 -10.64 20.29 7.03
CA CYS A 683 -9.37 19.63 6.72
C CYS A 683 -8.95 18.69 7.87
N ILE A 684 -9.07 19.13 9.12
CA ILE A 684 -8.82 18.27 10.30
C ILE A 684 -9.73 17.03 10.25
N ALA A 685 -11.04 17.20 10.02
CA ALA A 685 -11.97 16.08 9.92
C ALA A 685 -11.56 15.11 8.80
N LYS A 686 -11.20 15.66 7.63
CA LYS A 686 -10.80 14.87 6.47
C LYS A 686 -9.50 14.09 6.70
N ILE A 687 -8.48 14.73 7.25
CA ILE A 687 -7.20 14.09 7.59
C ILE A 687 -7.41 12.99 8.64
N ARG A 688 -8.30 13.20 9.62
CA ARG A 688 -8.67 12.16 10.60
C ARG A 688 -9.30 10.94 9.93
N ASP A 689 -10.24 11.16 9.01
CA ASP A 689 -10.91 10.08 8.30
C ASP A 689 -9.96 9.29 7.41
N VAL A 690 -9.03 9.98 6.72
CA VAL A 690 -7.97 9.33 5.94
C VAL A 690 -7.03 8.53 6.85
N ALA A 691 -6.59 9.09 7.99
CA ALA A 691 -5.72 8.39 8.94
C ALA A 691 -6.36 7.10 9.46
N LYS A 692 -7.68 7.12 9.74
CA LYS A 692 -8.44 5.93 10.12
C LYS A 692 -8.44 4.87 9.02
N VAL A 693 -8.64 5.28 7.76
CA VAL A 693 -8.59 4.36 6.61
C VAL A 693 -7.19 3.75 6.46
N VAL A 694 -6.13 4.54 6.54
CA VAL A 694 -4.76 4.02 6.46
C VAL A 694 -4.52 2.99 7.57
N ARG A 695 -4.92 3.31 8.82
CA ARG A 695 -4.76 2.41 9.96
C ARG A 695 -5.56 1.11 9.86
N GLU A 696 -6.69 1.12 9.16
CA GLU A 696 -7.48 -0.09 8.88
C GLU A 696 -6.69 -1.11 8.05
N PHE A 697 -5.85 -0.64 7.11
CA PHE A 697 -5.10 -1.51 6.21
C PHE A 697 -3.65 -1.74 6.62
N ASP A 698 -3.07 -0.83 7.39
CA ASP A 698 -1.70 -0.88 7.86
C ASP A 698 -1.53 -0.31 9.27
N THR A 699 -1.26 -1.20 10.21
CA THR A 699 -0.95 -0.87 11.60
C THR A 699 0.55 -0.83 11.90
N SER A 700 1.40 -1.22 10.94
CA SER A 700 2.85 -1.38 11.12
C SER A 700 3.64 -0.12 10.78
N HIS A 701 3.14 0.72 9.88
CA HIS A 701 3.80 1.97 9.48
C HIS A 701 3.23 3.20 10.20
N PRO A 702 4.08 4.19 10.53
CA PRO A 702 3.63 5.49 11.01
C PRO A 702 2.84 6.26 9.95
N ILE A 703 1.92 7.12 10.40
CA ILE A 703 1.20 8.07 9.56
C ILE A 703 1.76 9.46 9.82
N SER A 704 2.11 10.17 8.76
CA SER A 704 2.56 11.55 8.79
C SER A 704 1.59 12.47 8.07
N SER A 705 1.50 13.73 8.51
CA SER A 705 0.80 14.78 7.78
C SER A 705 1.71 15.97 7.56
N ILE A 706 1.66 16.53 6.35
CA ILE A 706 2.49 17.66 5.95
C ILE A 706 1.72 18.96 6.20
N TYR A 707 2.30 19.81 7.02
CA TYR A 707 1.71 21.04 7.51
C TYR A 707 2.60 22.24 7.14
N GLY A 708 1.99 23.36 6.78
CA GLY A 708 2.70 24.59 6.43
C GLY A 708 3.08 25.38 7.68
N ASP A 709 4.38 25.42 7.99
CA ASP A 709 4.99 26.11 9.14
C ASP A 709 4.32 25.76 10.50
N THR A 710 4.51 26.52 11.59
CA THR A 710 4.03 26.17 12.94
C THR A 710 2.66 26.77 13.30
N GLY A 711 2.15 27.71 12.50
CA GLY A 711 0.94 28.54 12.70
C GLY A 711 -0.07 28.06 13.77
N LYS A 712 -1.16 27.42 13.34
CA LYS A 712 -2.17 26.79 14.24
C LYS A 712 -1.90 25.30 14.50
N LEU A 713 -0.63 24.91 14.48
CA LEU A 713 -0.25 23.50 14.63
C LEU A 713 -0.64 22.96 16.00
N ASP A 714 -0.71 23.80 17.03
CA ASP A 714 -1.25 23.47 18.35
C ASP A 714 -2.67 22.88 18.28
N GLN A 715 -3.56 23.53 17.52
CA GLN A 715 -4.94 23.08 17.34
C GLN A 715 -5.00 21.79 16.49
N ALA A 716 -4.20 21.72 15.43
CA ALA A 716 -4.15 20.55 14.56
C ALA A 716 -3.60 19.31 15.31
N ALA A 717 -2.48 19.46 16.01
CA ALA A 717 -1.84 18.39 16.78
C ALA A 717 -2.72 17.88 17.92
N GLN A 718 -3.47 18.77 18.58
CA GLN A 718 -4.44 18.38 19.60
C GLN A 718 -5.63 17.61 18.99
N ALA A 719 -6.08 18.00 17.80
CA ALA A 719 -7.26 17.40 17.16
C ALA A 719 -6.97 16.12 16.36
N LEU A 720 -5.69 15.83 16.08
CA LEU A 720 -5.23 14.71 15.26
C LEU A 720 -4.22 13.83 16.02
N PRO A 721 -4.65 13.15 17.11
CA PRO A 721 -3.80 12.21 17.82
C PRO A 721 -3.33 11.02 16.96
N GLU A 722 -4.01 10.74 15.84
CA GLU A 722 -3.70 9.65 14.91
C GLU A 722 -2.46 9.90 14.02
N ILE A 723 -1.96 11.14 13.95
CA ILE A 723 -0.74 11.48 13.21
C ILE A 723 0.47 11.19 14.08
N ASP A 724 1.30 10.23 13.70
CA ASP A 724 2.45 9.78 14.49
C ASP A 724 3.65 10.74 14.34
N VAL A 725 3.83 11.32 13.15
CA VAL A 725 4.98 12.18 12.81
C VAL A 725 4.53 13.43 12.03
N TRP A 726 4.95 14.62 12.44
CA TRP A 726 4.60 15.85 11.70
C TRP A 726 5.66 16.22 10.66
N GLY A 727 5.27 16.32 9.39
CA GLY A 727 6.10 16.95 8.36
C GLY A 727 5.80 18.44 8.32
N ILE A 728 6.82 19.31 8.39
CA ILE A 728 6.64 20.77 8.36
C ILE A 728 7.32 21.32 7.11
N ASN A 729 6.54 21.89 6.19
CA ASN A 729 7.09 22.68 5.09
C ASN A 729 7.43 24.08 5.63
N SER A 730 8.66 24.56 5.42
CA SER A 730 9.06 25.88 5.91
C SER A 730 10.12 26.55 5.04
N TYR A 731 9.84 27.79 4.66
CA TYR A 731 10.69 28.64 3.83
C TYR A 731 10.94 29.99 4.51
N ARG A 732 11.46 29.98 5.75
CA ARG A 732 11.70 31.20 6.57
C ARG A 732 12.95 32.00 6.16
N GLY A 733 13.69 31.56 5.14
CA GLY A 733 14.91 32.19 4.63
C GLY A 733 16.15 31.33 4.87
N ILE A 734 17.26 31.95 5.30
CA ILE A 734 18.55 31.25 5.53
C ILE A 734 18.61 30.47 6.86
N SER A 735 17.55 30.54 7.66
CA SER A 735 17.43 29.84 8.94
C SER A 735 15.96 29.60 9.25
N PHE A 736 15.68 28.53 10.00
CA PHE A 736 14.33 28.23 10.51
C PHE A 736 13.93 29.08 11.71
N GLY A 737 14.89 29.78 12.32
CA GLY A 737 14.68 30.64 13.48
C GLY A 737 14.12 29.86 14.67
N GLY A 738 12.98 30.29 15.20
CA GLY A 738 12.35 29.68 16.38
C GLY A 738 11.60 28.36 16.13
N LEU A 739 11.54 27.86 14.89
CA LEU A 739 10.63 26.78 14.46
C LEU A 739 10.72 25.54 15.35
N PHE A 740 11.93 25.02 15.59
CA PHE A 740 12.11 23.78 16.35
C PHE A 740 11.70 23.93 17.83
N ASP A 741 11.95 25.10 18.42
CA ASP A 741 11.59 25.38 19.81
C ASP A 741 10.08 25.66 19.95
N GLU A 742 9.46 26.26 18.94
CA GLU A 742 8.00 26.39 18.82
C GLU A 742 7.33 25.03 18.73
N PHE A 743 7.78 24.18 17.81
CA PHE A 743 7.24 22.83 17.63
C PHE A 743 7.38 22.00 18.91
N ALA A 744 8.55 22.02 19.55
CA ALA A 744 8.79 21.25 20.78
C ALA A 744 7.92 21.68 21.98
N ARG A 745 7.30 22.88 21.94
CA ARG A 745 6.32 23.33 22.95
C ARG A 745 4.89 22.88 22.63
N ILE A 746 4.62 22.50 21.39
CA ILE A 746 3.29 22.11 20.92
C ILE A 746 3.03 20.63 21.17
N THR A 747 3.99 19.77 20.84
CA THR A 747 3.82 18.31 20.94
C THR A 747 5.14 17.59 21.24
N ASP A 748 5.02 16.42 21.86
CA ASP A 748 6.15 15.52 22.14
C ASP A 748 6.46 14.55 20.98
N LYS A 749 5.60 14.52 19.95
CA LYS A 749 5.80 13.72 18.74
C LYS A 749 7.02 14.20 17.93
N PRO A 750 7.65 13.35 17.13
CA PRO A 750 8.73 13.77 16.24
C PRO A 750 8.22 14.64 15.08
N MET A 751 9.11 15.46 14.53
CA MET A 751 8.91 16.15 13.26
C MET A 751 10.04 15.91 12.26
N TYR A 752 9.76 16.13 10.99
CA TYR A 752 10.77 16.37 9.96
C TYR A 752 10.41 17.62 9.15
N LEU A 753 11.38 18.19 8.45
CA LEU A 753 11.07 19.23 7.46
C LEU A 753 10.51 18.53 6.22
N GLY A 754 9.21 18.69 5.98
CA GLY A 754 8.51 18.10 4.84
C GLY A 754 9.03 18.64 3.51
N GLU A 755 9.39 19.92 3.53
CA GLU A 755 10.11 20.66 2.50
C GLU A 755 10.91 21.78 3.16
N TYR A 756 12.11 22.01 2.65
CA TYR A 756 12.92 23.19 2.94
C TYR A 756 13.91 23.42 1.80
N GLY A 757 14.42 24.64 1.67
CA GLY A 757 15.49 24.92 0.71
C GLY A 757 15.45 26.33 0.17
N ALA A 758 16.08 26.49 -0.98
CA ALA A 758 16.00 27.70 -1.80
C ALA A 758 15.99 27.29 -3.27
N ASP A 759 15.31 28.08 -4.09
CA ASP A 759 15.45 27.99 -5.53
C ASP A 759 16.75 28.67 -6.00
N ALA A 760 17.17 28.34 -7.22
CA ALA A 760 18.37 28.87 -7.82
C ALA A 760 18.15 30.15 -8.62
N TYR A 761 16.93 30.70 -8.70
CA TYR A 761 16.71 31.98 -9.35
C TYR A 761 16.79 33.10 -8.32
N ASN A 762 17.26 34.27 -8.73
CA ASN A 762 17.32 35.43 -7.85
C ASN A 762 16.67 36.61 -8.56
N ALA A 763 15.39 36.84 -8.25
CA ALA A 763 14.55 37.89 -8.78
C ALA A 763 15.10 39.30 -8.51
N LYS A 764 15.98 39.50 -7.50
CA LYS A 764 16.63 40.80 -7.29
C LYS A 764 17.67 41.14 -8.35
N ILE A 765 18.33 40.13 -8.92
CA ILE A 765 19.31 40.29 -9.99
C ILE A 765 18.81 39.78 -11.35
N ASN A 766 17.62 39.18 -11.37
CA ASN A 766 16.96 38.62 -12.55
C ASN A 766 17.86 37.63 -13.30
N SER A 767 18.47 36.70 -12.55
CA SER A 767 19.41 35.69 -13.06
C SER A 767 19.46 34.49 -12.13
N GLU A 768 19.88 33.34 -12.66
CA GLU A 768 20.26 32.18 -11.87
C GLU A 768 21.44 32.51 -10.92
N ASP A 769 21.33 32.10 -9.66
CA ASP A 769 22.25 32.30 -8.55
C ASP A 769 22.46 30.98 -7.76
N ARG A 770 23.14 30.04 -8.41
CA ARG A 770 23.43 28.70 -7.88
C ARG A 770 24.22 28.71 -6.56
N GLU A 771 24.99 29.76 -6.30
CA GLU A 771 25.81 29.89 -5.10
C GLU A 771 24.97 30.26 -3.88
N SER A 772 23.99 31.17 -4.05
CA SER A 772 23.02 31.45 -2.99
C SER A 772 22.16 30.23 -2.64
N GLN A 773 21.75 29.46 -3.65
CA GLN A 773 21.06 28.17 -3.46
C GLN A 773 21.92 27.22 -2.61
N ALA A 774 23.18 27.01 -3.01
CA ALA A 774 24.09 26.11 -2.31
C ALA A 774 24.37 26.53 -0.87
N ARG A 775 24.50 27.83 -0.63
CA ARG A 775 24.63 28.38 0.71
C ARG A 775 23.39 28.05 1.56
N ALA A 776 22.19 28.26 1.04
CA ALA A 776 20.96 27.95 1.77
C ALA A 776 20.83 26.45 2.05
N THR A 777 21.10 25.59 1.07
CA THR A 777 21.12 24.13 1.27
C THR A 777 22.07 23.73 2.39
N LYS A 778 23.27 24.31 2.43
CA LYS A 778 24.23 24.04 3.51
C LYS A 778 23.72 24.51 4.88
N GLU A 779 23.43 25.80 5.03
CA GLU A 779 23.09 26.42 6.32
C GLU A 779 21.83 25.79 6.93
N LEU A 780 20.78 25.59 6.12
CA LEU A 780 19.54 24.97 6.58
C LEU A 780 19.75 23.50 6.97
N THR A 781 20.51 22.74 6.19
CA THR A 781 20.77 21.34 6.53
C THR A 781 21.65 21.21 7.78
N GLU A 782 22.65 22.09 7.97
CA GLU A 782 23.44 22.15 9.20
C GLU A 782 22.58 22.52 10.42
N GLU A 783 21.60 23.41 10.27
CA GLU A 783 20.64 23.73 11.33
C GLU A 783 19.77 22.51 11.69
N ILE A 784 19.24 21.77 10.70
CA ILE A 784 18.50 20.51 10.90
C ILE A 784 19.34 19.49 11.67
N LEU A 785 20.61 19.31 11.29
CA LEU A 785 21.54 18.42 11.99
C LEU A 785 21.73 18.84 13.45
N SER A 786 21.87 20.15 13.70
CA SER A 786 22.01 20.68 15.07
C SER A 786 20.79 20.36 15.94
N LYS A 787 19.62 20.19 15.33
CA LYS A 787 18.34 19.89 16.00
C LYS A 787 17.92 18.43 15.91
N SER A 788 18.80 17.55 15.42
CA SER A 788 18.47 16.15 15.23
C SER A 788 18.13 15.42 16.54
N SER A 789 17.10 14.59 16.49
CA SER A 789 16.73 13.66 17.56
C SER A 789 17.75 12.54 17.76
N VAL A 790 18.55 12.20 16.75
CA VAL A 790 19.59 11.16 16.82
C VAL A 790 20.79 11.62 17.61
N SER A 791 21.31 12.82 17.33
CA SER A 791 22.55 13.32 17.96
C SER A 791 22.31 14.21 19.19
N ASN A 792 21.23 15.00 19.22
CA ASN A 792 21.07 16.10 20.17
C ASN A 792 19.78 16.02 21.00
N ARG A 793 19.04 14.89 20.92
CA ARG A 793 17.72 14.71 21.57
C ARG A 793 16.70 15.80 21.20
N GLY A 794 16.86 16.45 20.04
CA GLY A 794 15.87 17.39 19.52
C GLY A 794 14.60 16.69 19.01
N SER A 795 13.61 17.46 18.58
CA SER A 795 12.36 16.91 18.00
C SER A 795 12.49 16.52 16.52
N CYS A 796 13.59 16.87 15.84
CA CYS A 796 13.70 16.74 14.39
C CYS A 796 14.36 15.42 13.97
N ILE A 797 13.66 14.57 13.22
CA ILE A 797 14.20 13.33 12.65
C ILE A 797 14.89 13.55 11.29
N GLY A 798 15.03 14.79 10.81
CA GLY A 798 15.65 15.12 9.53
C GLY A 798 14.74 15.95 8.63
N GLY A 799 14.88 15.82 7.31
CA GLY A 799 14.01 16.54 6.37
C GLY A 799 14.26 16.20 4.91
N PHE A 800 13.38 16.74 4.06
CA PHE A 800 13.41 16.60 2.61
C PHE A 800 13.71 17.96 1.99
N VAL A 801 14.87 18.08 1.35
CA VAL A 801 15.18 19.30 0.58
C VAL A 801 14.27 19.34 -0.64
N PHE A 802 13.66 20.50 -0.88
CA PHE A 802 12.86 20.79 -2.06
C PHE A 802 13.78 21.43 -3.11
N GLU A 803 14.13 20.74 -4.18
CA GLU A 803 13.74 19.35 -4.53
C GLU A 803 14.82 18.62 -5.33
N PHE A 804 14.58 17.37 -5.77
CA PHE A 804 15.60 16.59 -6.45
C PHE A 804 16.06 17.24 -7.76
N ASN A 805 15.15 17.37 -8.74
CA ASN A 805 15.40 17.99 -10.04
C ASN A 805 14.50 19.22 -10.24
N ASP A 806 14.93 20.17 -11.06
CA ASP A 806 14.04 21.25 -11.52
C ASP A 806 12.77 20.68 -12.16
N GLU A 807 11.64 21.34 -11.91
CA GLU A 807 10.33 20.96 -12.45
C GLU A 807 9.73 22.12 -13.27
N TRP A 808 9.91 22.09 -14.59
CA TRP A 808 9.56 23.19 -15.52
C TRP A 808 8.05 23.40 -15.75
N HIS A 809 7.19 22.68 -15.03
CA HIS A 809 5.73 22.76 -15.21
C HIS A 809 5.03 23.53 -14.09
N LYS A 810 5.79 23.99 -13.09
CA LYS A 810 5.23 24.59 -11.86
C LYS A 810 4.86 26.07 -12.02
N ASP A 811 5.27 26.75 -13.09
CA ASP A 811 4.66 28.03 -13.44
C ASP A 811 3.34 27.83 -14.21
N ASN A 812 2.22 28.08 -13.54
CA ASN A 812 0.89 27.94 -14.15
C ASN A 812 0.66 28.87 -15.36
N ASP A 813 1.37 30.00 -15.41
CA ASP A 813 1.32 30.95 -16.52
C ASP A 813 2.44 30.70 -17.56
N GLY A 814 3.31 29.72 -17.30
CA GLY A 814 4.48 29.37 -18.11
C GLY A 814 4.26 28.20 -19.09
N SER A 815 5.37 27.70 -19.60
CA SER A 815 5.49 26.66 -20.61
C SER A 815 6.40 25.53 -20.12
N PRO A 816 5.93 24.27 -20.05
CA PRO A 816 6.76 23.13 -19.67
C PRO A 816 8.02 22.89 -20.53
N ASP A 817 8.08 23.51 -21.71
CA ASP A 817 9.21 23.43 -22.63
C ASP A 817 10.31 24.46 -22.34
N ASP A 818 10.01 25.48 -21.53
CA ASP A 818 10.89 26.58 -21.17
C ASP A 818 11.15 26.58 -19.66
N HIS A 819 12.27 27.20 -19.24
CA HIS A 819 12.58 27.34 -17.82
C HIS A 819 12.13 28.72 -17.35
N ASP A 820 10.88 28.80 -16.91
CA ASP A 820 10.21 30.05 -16.57
C ASP A 820 10.55 30.53 -15.17
N THR A 821 10.47 31.85 -14.98
CA THR A 821 10.84 32.51 -13.71
C THR A 821 9.61 32.85 -12.86
N GLY A 822 8.44 32.28 -13.15
CA GLY A 822 7.20 32.53 -12.40
C GLY A 822 6.91 31.50 -11.32
N GLY A 823 5.62 31.16 -11.15
CA GLY A 823 5.16 30.27 -10.08
C GLY A 823 5.11 30.90 -8.68
N VAL A 824 5.17 32.23 -8.55
CA VAL A 824 5.34 32.89 -7.23
C VAL A 824 4.26 32.49 -6.20
N ALA A 825 4.67 31.83 -5.13
CA ALA A 825 3.84 31.54 -3.97
C ALA A 825 3.82 32.69 -2.93
N PRO A 826 2.71 32.88 -2.19
CA PRO A 826 2.65 33.83 -1.09
C PRO A 826 3.47 33.33 0.12
N GLY A 827 4.14 34.21 0.88
CA GLY A 827 4.69 33.84 2.19
C GLY A 827 6.12 34.24 2.55
N GLY A 828 6.72 35.24 1.90
CA GLY A 828 8.03 35.77 2.32
C GLY A 828 9.24 34.93 1.90
N GLY A 829 9.03 33.84 1.16
CA GLY A 829 9.93 33.17 0.22
C GLY A 829 11.28 32.66 0.69
N PRO A 830 11.94 31.83 -0.13
CA PRO A 830 13.27 31.31 0.16
C PRO A 830 14.35 32.40 0.21
N TYR A 831 15.51 32.01 0.74
CA TYR A 831 16.74 32.80 0.59
C TYR A 831 17.18 32.80 -0.89
N PRO A 832 17.77 33.89 -1.44
CA PRO A 832 18.16 35.15 -0.79
C PRO A 832 17.15 36.29 -0.95
N ASP A 833 16.17 36.12 -1.81
CA ASP A 833 15.39 37.23 -2.34
C ASP A 833 13.96 37.30 -1.84
N ARG A 834 13.49 36.25 -1.15
CA ARG A 834 12.14 36.10 -0.62
C ARG A 834 11.06 35.95 -1.70
N THR A 835 11.44 35.43 -2.87
CA THR A 835 10.55 35.14 -3.98
C THR A 835 10.61 33.65 -4.28
N PHE A 836 9.46 33.04 -4.55
CA PHE A 836 9.43 31.67 -5.03
C PHE A 836 9.55 31.69 -6.55
N ASN A 837 10.48 30.91 -7.09
CA ASN A 837 10.59 30.64 -8.52
C ASN A 837 10.47 29.12 -8.71
N GLU A 838 9.24 28.65 -8.87
CA GLU A 838 8.87 27.24 -8.62
C GLU A 838 9.54 26.21 -9.52
N GLU A 839 10.17 26.64 -10.62
CA GLU A 839 10.86 25.73 -11.54
C GLU A 839 12.35 25.56 -11.23
N TRP A 840 12.89 26.28 -10.24
CA TRP A 840 14.35 26.43 -10.04
C TRP A 840 14.89 25.75 -8.78
N TRP A 841 14.13 24.84 -8.16
CA TRP A 841 14.46 24.24 -6.86
C TRP A 841 15.50 23.12 -6.86
N GLY A 842 15.79 22.51 -8.02
CA GLY A 842 16.50 21.24 -8.07
C GLY A 842 17.89 21.28 -7.43
N LEU A 843 18.26 20.21 -6.73
CA LEU A 843 19.67 19.87 -6.45
C LEU A 843 20.41 19.49 -7.73
N VAL A 844 19.66 18.98 -8.71
CA VAL A 844 20.08 18.77 -10.09
C VAL A 844 19.20 19.56 -11.05
N THR A 845 19.71 19.86 -12.25
CA THR A 845 18.89 20.48 -13.31
C THR A 845 17.84 19.49 -13.83
N ILE A 846 16.94 19.94 -14.71
CA ILE A 846 15.99 19.04 -15.39
C ILE A 846 16.69 17.93 -16.21
N ASP A 847 17.94 18.16 -16.63
CA ASP A 847 18.78 17.17 -17.33
C ASP A 847 19.71 16.39 -16.37
N ARG A 848 19.40 16.40 -15.06
CA ARG A 848 20.11 15.66 -14.00
C ARG A 848 21.58 16.10 -13.81
N GLU A 849 21.93 17.30 -14.25
CA GLU A 849 23.25 17.87 -13.95
C GLU A 849 23.32 18.37 -12.51
N ILE A 850 24.28 17.84 -11.72
CA ILE A 850 24.42 18.19 -10.30
C ILE A 850 24.82 19.67 -10.13
N ARG A 851 23.97 20.44 -9.44
CA ARG A 851 24.24 21.83 -9.07
C ARG A 851 25.21 21.96 -7.89
N PRO A 852 25.80 23.15 -7.65
CA PRO A 852 26.54 23.44 -6.42
C PRO A 852 25.78 23.04 -5.14
N ALA A 853 24.46 23.27 -5.09
CA ALA A 853 23.61 22.85 -3.98
C ALA A 853 23.63 21.34 -3.73
N GLY A 854 23.49 20.51 -4.77
CA GLY A 854 23.61 19.05 -4.66
C GLY A 854 25.00 18.61 -4.14
N ARG A 855 26.07 19.30 -4.55
CA ARG A 855 27.43 19.04 -4.03
C ARG A 855 27.60 19.43 -2.57
N GLU A 856 27.00 20.54 -2.12
CA GLU A 856 27.00 20.88 -0.69
C GLU A 856 26.17 19.88 0.12
N TYR A 857 25.00 19.49 -0.38
CA TYR A 857 24.15 18.50 0.26
C TYR A 857 24.84 17.14 0.41
N ALA A 858 25.63 16.72 -0.60
CA ALA A 858 26.43 15.50 -0.54
C ALA A 858 27.46 15.49 0.61
N LYS A 859 27.96 16.65 1.06
CA LYS A 859 28.93 16.76 2.16
C LYS A 859 28.28 16.57 3.54
N THR A 860 26.97 16.77 3.65
CA THR A 860 26.22 16.64 4.89
C THR A 860 26.29 15.19 5.41
N PRO A 861 26.77 14.96 6.65
CA PRO A 861 26.76 13.63 7.25
C PRO A 861 25.36 13.20 7.70
N ILE A 862 25.14 11.89 7.80
CA ILE A 862 23.97 11.33 8.51
C ILE A 862 24.41 11.04 9.95
N PRO A 863 23.80 11.67 10.98
CA PRO A 863 24.09 11.38 12.38
C PRO A 863 23.91 9.90 12.71
N GLY A 864 24.78 9.34 13.54
CA GLY A 864 24.69 7.94 13.98
C GLY A 864 25.17 6.90 12.96
N VAL A 865 25.54 7.31 11.74
CA VAL A 865 26.23 6.45 10.76
C VAL A 865 27.73 6.67 10.90
N GLU A 866 28.43 5.73 11.51
CA GLU A 866 29.90 5.71 11.49
C GLU A 866 30.35 5.57 10.03
N LYS A 867 31.21 6.47 9.55
CA LYS A 867 31.88 6.25 8.26
C LYS A 867 32.63 4.94 8.37
N LEU A 868 32.20 3.91 7.65
CA LEU A 868 33.06 2.77 7.36
C LEU A 868 34.25 3.34 6.58
N VAL A 869 35.34 3.57 7.30
CA VAL A 869 36.62 3.98 6.72
C VAL A 869 37.19 2.77 5.99
N ALA A 870 37.05 2.76 4.65
CA ALA A 870 38.08 2.39 3.68
C ALA A 870 37.54 2.57 2.26
#